data_AF-A0AAW5CZ31-F1
#
_entry.id   AF-A0AAW5CZ31-F1
#
_cell.length_a   1.000
_cell.length_b   1.000
_cell.length_c   1.000
_cell.angle_alpha   90.00
_cell.angle_beta   90.00
_cell.angle_gamma   90.00
#
_symmetry.space_group_name_H-M   'P 1'
#
loop_
_entity.id
_entity.type
_entity.pdbx_description
1 polymer ?
#
loop_
_entity_poly.entity_id
_entity_poly.type
_entity_poly.pdbx_seq_one_letter_code
_entity_poly.pdbx_strand_id
1 'polypeptide(L)'
;MSRQLTLLIVNASAHERQTLTKTLSALDVFTIIAKSDSQDALSLLKTQAVDLVITGLDVGKIDGWRFSRMIRSGLLATPKNTPIVLIPPTYCERIAETTARSYSIDAVLPFERQDMLPQILANVLSTHLDKSSRLNLLLLEPNQQRAQKICEHLSHNFVCTHVSSAASALSLFLQDHYAIVLMDTTSNLSGSAESLVESILKHRPSQAIVTIIDKRDADHAEQLLLLGVTDFVRAPYDMPFLSKVCDHAARREDFMVSYAEFANKVEQLSRSESRYKDLFSAHQRILLHLRTVVVELDLEGAIRFINPAWEYLSGFGIKSSLNTQLSNYIAKDELTTFNKVIREIQSGVRQHAQVELQLCHKAGHLVWVECRLQLIKNTSSSVAITATLDNIHERKQAELQLRHLALHDTLTGLHNRYYFDQQLNQLCNEVKSAEEIEHALIYIDLDHFKIINDSKGHQQGDIVLKEVSELFGDKIGEEHLTFRIGGDEFAVLLKHTNLLDAHMCAESICMAIEEHKFHFEDNAYSLSCSIGLTQITNENADPSECLKQADIALYIAKNLGRNLVHCYNKEDEQNQTLQTGLEWGHSVRQALQNDSIELHYQPIWDFKKQQIAYYEALLRLKINGETIYPNQFIPALELLNDTFLMDQCVIRTAIKALAEHEILSQVAINLSAHSFLDERLQPHIQACLKEHQVSANRVIFEITESASINNLNATQTMIKNLNDLGCHFAIDDFGTGFSTFSYLKQLPAQHVKIDGSFVRDMLNDPIDLALVKAVNDISHSLDKCSVAEYVENKEIFQQLKEIGVDYGQGYFISRPLPIEQLASSAKTILSLKTA
;
A
#
# COMPACT_ATOMS: atom_id res chain seq x y z
N MET A 1 -54.47 -23.92 -68.10
CA MET A 1 -54.38 -23.02 -66.93
C MET A 1 -54.81 -23.83 -65.72
N SER A 2 -53.86 -24.24 -64.88
CA SER A 2 -54.14 -24.95 -63.62
C SER A 2 -54.95 -24.03 -62.70
N ARG A 3 -56.12 -24.50 -62.25
CA ARG A 3 -56.95 -23.77 -61.29
C ARG A 3 -56.19 -23.69 -59.96
N GLN A 4 -55.87 -22.48 -59.49
CA GLN A 4 -55.30 -22.29 -58.14
C GLN A 4 -56.33 -22.72 -57.08
N LEU A 5 -55.86 -23.43 -56.05
CA LEU A 5 -56.69 -23.91 -54.95
C LEU A 5 -56.92 -22.78 -53.93
N THR A 6 -58.13 -22.61 -53.44
CA THR A 6 -58.47 -21.59 -52.44
C THR A 6 -58.16 -22.10 -51.04
N LEU A 7 -57.24 -21.45 -50.32
CA LEU A 7 -56.76 -21.85 -48.99
C LEU A 7 -57.15 -20.80 -47.94
N LEU A 8 -57.89 -21.19 -46.90
CA LEU A 8 -58.26 -20.32 -45.79
C LEU A 8 -57.33 -20.52 -44.59
N ILE A 9 -56.66 -19.47 -44.13
CA ILE A 9 -55.89 -19.43 -42.87
C ILE A 9 -56.72 -18.71 -41.81
N VAL A 10 -56.99 -19.35 -40.68
CA VAL A 10 -57.69 -18.75 -39.53
C VAL A 10 -56.82 -18.88 -38.30
N ASN A 11 -56.39 -17.77 -37.71
CA ASN A 11 -55.59 -17.76 -36.48
C ASN A 11 -55.71 -16.37 -35.85
N ALA A 12 -55.84 -16.23 -34.53
CA ALA A 12 -55.91 -14.93 -33.86
C ALA A 12 -54.59 -14.14 -33.91
N SER A 13 -53.44 -14.83 -33.96
CA SER A 13 -52.10 -14.20 -33.99
C SER A 13 -51.76 -13.60 -35.36
N ALA A 14 -51.52 -12.28 -35.40
CA ALA A 14 -51.13 -11.58 -36.63
C ALA A 14 -49.76 -12.03 -37.13
N HIS A 15 -48.83 -12.31 -36.21
CA HIS A 15 -47.50 -12.81 -36.54
C HIS A 15 -47.59 -14.18 -37.21
N GLU A 16 -48.34 -15.12 -36.62
CA GLU A 16 -48.46 -16.48 -37.17
C GLU A 16 -49.14 -16.47 -38.54
N ARG A 17 -50.23 -15.70 -38.71
CA ARG A 17 -50.87 -15.54 -40.03
C ARG A 17 -49.89 -15.03 -41.09
N GLN A 18 -49.09 -14.01 -40.77
CA GLN A 18 -48.13 -13.45 -41.72
C GLN A 18 -47.05 -14.46 -42.10
N THR A 19 -46.52 -15.19 -41.14
CA THR A 19 -45.46 -16.17 -41.40
C THR A 19 -45.98 -17.35 -42.21
N LEU A 20 -47.15 -17.90 -41.87
CA LEU A 20 -47.79 -18.97 -42.66
C LEU A 20 -48.11 -18.53 -44.09
N THR A 21 -48.62 -17.31 -44.26
CA THR A 21 -48.88 -16.74 -45.59
C THR A 21 -47.58 -16.63 -46.38
N LYS A 22 -46.50 -16.12 -45.77
CA LYS A 22 -45.19 -15.99 -46.42
C LYS A 22 -44.61 -17.35 -46.86
N THR A 23 -44.71 -18.37 -46.01
CA THR A 23 -44.22 -19.72 -46.32
C THR A 23 -44.96 -20.33 -47.51
N LEU A 24 -46.28 -20.11 -47.61
CA LEU A 24 -47.12 -20.73 -48.64
C LEU A 24 -47.15 -19.94 -49.95
N SER A 25 -47.00 -18.61 -49.91
CA SER A 25 -46.91 -17.79 -51.12
C SER A 25 -45.72 -18.17 -52.02
N ALA A 26 -44.70 -18.85 -51.48
CA ALA A 26 -43.56 -19.34 -52.26
C ALA A 26 -43.92 -20.47 -53.24
N LEU A 27 -45.07 -21.13 -53.07
CA LEU A 27 -45.45 -22.30 -53.87
C LEU A 27 -46.23 -21.95 -55.15
N ASP A 28 -46.83 -20.76 -55.25
CA ASP A 28 -47.67 -20.28 -56.37
C ASP A 28 -48.87 -21.19 -56.75
N VAL A 29 -49.28 -22.09 -55.83
CA VAL A 29 -50.39 -23.05 -56.03
C VAL A 29 -51.72 -22.56 -55.42
N PHE A 30 -51.66 -21.69 -54.40
CA PHE A 30 -52.81 -21.35 -53.56
C PHE A 30 -53.21 -19.88 -53.67
N THR A 31 -54.52 -19.63 -53.77
CA THR A 31 -55.10 -18.32 -53.47
C THR A 31 -55.43 -18.26 -51.98
N ILE A 32 -54.62 -17.53 -51.20
CA ILE A 32 -54.68 -17.53 -49.73
C ILE A 32 -55.64 -16.45 -49.21
N ILE A 33 -56.57 -16.83 -48.34
CA ILE A 33 -57.46 -15.95 -47.60
C ILE A 33 -57.11 -16.06 -46.12
N ALA A 34 -56.69 -14.98 -45.46
CA ALA A 34 -56.38 -14.98 -44.03
C ALA A 34 -57.47 -14.25 -43.21
N LYS A 35 -57.94 -14.88 -42.13
CA LYS A 35 -58.91 -14.32 -41.18
C LYS A 35 -58.40 -14.42 -39.75
N SER A 36 -58.65 -13.38 -38.95
CA SER A 36 -58.24 -13.34 -37.54
C SER A 36 -59.26 -13.94 -36.58
N ASP A 37 -60.51 -14.12 -37.02
CA ASP A 37 -61.61 -14.57 -36.17
C ASP A 37 -62.47 -15.62 -36.88
N SER A 38 -62.94 -16.59 -36.09
CA SER A 38 -63.77 -17.70 -36.52
C SER A 38 -65.15 -17.27 -37.00
N GLN A 39 -65.74 -16.16 -36.51
CA GLN A 39 -67.01 -15.66 -37.04
C GLN A 39 -66.87 -15.14 -38.47
N ASP A 40 -65.79 -14.41 -38.76
CA ASP A 40 -65.50 -13.92 -40.09
C ASP A 40 -65.21 -15.08 -41.05
N ALA A 41 -64.46 -16.07 -40.59
CA ALA A 41 -64.19 -17.28 -41.33
C ALA A 41 -65.47 -18.08 -41.61
N LEU A 42 -66.34 -18.30 -40.61
CA LEU A 42 -67.61 -19.01 -40.79
C LEU A 42 -68.57 -18.24 -41.71
N SER A 43 -68.60 -16.91 -41.65
CA SER A 43 -69.42 -16.08 -42.53
C SER A 43 -68.98 -16.23 -43.99
N LEU A 44 -67.66 -16.27 -44.24
CA LEU A 44 -67.09 -16.57 -45.55
C LEU A 44 -67.47 -17.98 -46.02
N LEU A 45 -67.29 -19.00 -45.18
CA LEU A 45 -67.54 -20.41 -45.51
C LEU A 45 -69.02 -20.73 -45.77
N LYS A 46 -69.96 -19.87 -45.34
CA LYS A 46 -71.39 -19.96 -45.69
C LYS A 46 -71.69 -19.51 -47.12
N THR A 47 -70.88 -18.60 -47.67
CA THR A 47 -71.11 -17.98 -48.99
C THR A 47 -70.13 -18.45 -50.06
N GLN A 48 -68.94 -18.90 -49.67
CA GLN A 48 -67.85 -19.28 -50.57
C GLN A 48 -67.20 -20.59 -50.08
N ALA A 49 -67.14 -21.58 -50.97
CA ALA A 49 -66.41 -22.83 -50.71
C ALA A 49 -64.89 -22.61 -50.81
N VAL A 50 -64.13 -23.29 -49.96
CA VAL A 50 -62.66 -23.32 -50.00
C VAL A 50 -62.15 -24.75 -50.15
N ASP A 51 -60.98 -24.88 -50.76
CA ASP A 51 -60.36 -26.17 -51.10
C ASP A 51 -59.50 -26.71 -49.95
N LEU A 52 -59.03 -25.85 -49.02
CA LEU A 52 -58.19 -26.22 -47.88
C LEU A 52 -58.33 -25.22 -46.73
N VAL A 53 -58.24 -25.68 -45.49
CA VAL A 53 -58.26 -24.83 -44.29
C VAL A 53 -57.03 -25.08 -43.42
N ILE A 54 -56.37 -24.01 -42.99
CA ILE A 54 -55.35 -24.00 -41.95
C ILE A 54 -55.91 -23.22 -40.76
N THR A 55 -56.01 -23.85 -39.61
CA THR A 55 -56.55 -23.22 -38.40
C THR A 55 -55.54 -23.24 -37.28
N GLY A 56 -55.43 -22.15 -36.52
CA GLY A 56 -54.75 -22.12 -35.22
C GLY A 56 -55.64 -22.75 -34.14
N LEU A 57 -55.10 -22.94 -32.92
CA LEU A 57 -55.90 -23.30 -31.75
C LEU A 57 -56.76 -22.13 -31.26
N ASP A 58 -56.19 -20.93 -31.23
CA ASP A 58 -56.92 -19.70 -30.95
C ASP A 58 -57.37 -19.05 -32.27
N VAL A 59 -58.68 -19.09 -32.50
CA VAL A 59 -59.34 -18.47 -33.66
C VAL A 59 -60.46 -17.55 -33.21
N GLY A 60 -60.29 -16.90 -32.05
CA GLY A 60 -61.23 -15.92 -31.52
C GLY A 60 -62.35 -16.57 -30.69
N LYS A 61 -63.62 -16.41 -31.09
CA LYS A 61 -64.76 -16.79 -30.22
C LYS A 61 -64.91 -18.30 -29.95
N ILE A 62 -64.37 -19.15 -30.81
CA ILE A 62 -64.28 -20.59 -30.58
C ILE A 62 -62.85 -21.05 -30.83
N ASP A 63 -62.47 -22.20 -30.28
CA ASP A 63 -61.18 -22.82 -30.55
C ASP A 63 -61.12 -23.49 -31.93
N GLY A 64 -59.91 -23.77 -32.39
CA GLY A 64 -59.66 -24.44 -33.68
C GLY A 64 -60.31 -25.82 -33.81
N TRP A 65 -60.51 -26.52 -32.69
CA TRP A 65 -61.21 -27.81 -32.67
C TRP A 65 -62.68 -27.66 -33.05
N ARG A 66 -63.40 -26.79 -32.35
CA ARG A 66 -64.81 -26.48 -32.58
C ARG A 66 -65.03 -25.85 -33.94
N PHE A 67 -64.10 -25.01 -34.39
CA PHE A 67 -64.13 -24.44 -35.74
C PHE A 67 -64.05 -25.54 -36.81
N SER A 68 -63.15 -26.51 -36.63
CA SER A 68 -63.05 -27.67 -37.52
C SER A 68 -64.33 -28.50 -37.54
N ARG A 69 -64.96 -28.71 -36.37
CA ARG A 69 -66.26 -29.41 -36.26
C ARG A 69 -67.36 -28.70 -37.04
N MET A 70 -67.36 -27.37 -37.07
CA MET A 70 -68.34 -26.59 -37.83
C MET A 70 -68.22 -26.83 -39.33
N ILE A 71 -67.00 -26.98 -39.86
CA ILE A 71 -66.75 -27.36 -41.26
C ILE A 71 -67.26 -28.78 -41.53
N ARG A 72 -67.01 -29.70 -40.59
CA ARG A 72 -67.41 -31.11 -40.68
C ARG A 72 -68.92 -31.35 -40.54
N SER A 73 -69.67 -30.37 -40.03
CA SER A 73 -71.12 -30.50 -39.81
C SER A 73 -71.96 -30.58 -41.09
N GLY A 74 -71.40 -30.14 -42.22
CA GLY A 74 -72.12 -30.05 -43.50
C GLY A 74 -73.10 -28.89 -43.60
N LEU A 75 -73.07 -27.96 -42.63
CA LEU A 75 -73.93 -26.76 -42.59
C LEU A 75 -73.39 -25.57 -43.39
N LEU A 76 -72.20 -25.68 -43.99
CA LEU A 76 -71.49 -24.61 -44.71
C LEU A 76 -71.50 -24.88 -46.23
N ALA A 77 -71.24 -23.84 -47.04
CA ALA A 77 -71.06 -24.00 -48.49
C ALA A 77 -69.76 -24.77 -48.81
N THR A 78 -68.77 -24.68 -47.92
CA THR A 78 -67.55 -25.50 -47.97
C THR A 78 -67.87 -26.98 -47.72
N PRO A 79 -67.40 -27.90 -48.59
CA PRO A 79 -67.64 -29.33 -48.44
C PRO A 79 -67.22 -29.88 -47.07
N LYS A 80 -68.03 -30.79 -46.51
CA LYS A 80 -67.74 -31.43 -45.23
C LYS A 80 -66.42 -32.21 -45.20
N ASN A 81 -65.87 -32.56 -46.37
CA ASN A 81 -64.61 -33.29 -46.52
C ASN A 81 -63.41 -32.38 -46.88
N THR A 82 -63.56 -31.05 -46.86
CA THR A 82 -62.45 -30.11 -47.12
C THR A 82 -61.29 -30.39 -46.17
N PRO A 83 -60.05 -30.57 -46.63
CA PRO A 83 -58.93 -30.87 -45.75
C PRO A 83 -58.63 -29.73 -44.77
N ILE A 84 -58.28 -30.07 -43.53
CA ILE A 84 -58.01 -29.16 -42.42
C ILE A 84 -56.65 -29.49 -41.79
N VAL A 85 -55.78 -28.49 -41.69
CA VAL A 85 -54.51 -28.57 -40.94
C VAL A 85 -54.60 -27.67 -39.71
N LEU A 86 -54.32 -28.22 -38.53
CA LEU A 86 -54.27 -27.46 -37.28
C LEU A 86 -52.84 -27.08 -36.93
N ILE A 87 -52.64 -25.83 -36.51
CA ILE A 87 -51.35 -25.29 -36.09
C ILE A 87 -51.44 -24.85 -34.62
N PRO A 88 -51.06 -25.73 -33.66
CA PRO A 88 -51.01 -25.37 -32.25
C PRO A 88 -49.76 -24.55 -31.91
N PRO A 89 -49.80 -23.72 -30.84
CA PRO A 89 -48.64 -22.95 -30.37
C PRO A 89 -47.71 -23.76 -29.43
N THR A 90 -47.92 -25.07 -29.29
CA THR A 90 -47.16 -25.93 -28.36
C THR A 90 -46.65 -27.20 -29.04
N TYR A 91 -45.44 -27.63 -28.66
CA TYR A 91 -44.73 -28.83 -29.10
C TYR A 91 -45.29 -30.16 -28.53
N CYS A 92 -46.59 -30.40 -28.67
CA CYS A 92 -47.21 -31.68 -28.28
C CYS A 92 -47.90 -32.31 -29.50
N GLU A 93 -47.07 -32.66 -30.48
CA GLU A 93 -47.47 -33.18 -31.80
C GLU A 93 -48.45 -34.37 -31.66
N ARG A 94 -48.15 -35.35 -30.80
CA ARG A 94 -48.98 -36.56 -30.62
C ARG A 94 -50.29 -36.36 -29.84
N ILE A 95 -50.31 -35.53 -28.79
CA ILE A 95 -51.55 -35.19 -28.04
C ILE A 95 -52.49 -34.34 -28.91
N ALA A 96 -51.92 -33.39 -29.66
CA ALA A 96 -52.66 -32.57 -30.59
C ALA A 96 -53.18 -33.41 -31.77
N GLU A 97 -52.41 -34.35 -32.33
CA GLU A 97 -52.88 -35.29 -33.35
C GLU A 97 -54.05 -36.16 -32.87
N THR A 98 -53.97 -36.70 -31.65
CA THR A 98 -55.03 -37.55 -31.09
C THR A 98 -56.34 -36.78 -30.97
N THR A 99 -56.26 -35.54 -30.47
CA THR A 99 -57.42 -34.64 -30.37
C THR A 99 -57.90 -34.24 -31.77
N ALA A 100 -56.99 -33.94 -32.69
CA ALA A 100 -57.29 -33.57 -34.07
C ALA A 100 -58.10 -34.61 -34.82
N ARG A 101 -57.77 -35.89 -34.67
CA ARG A 101 -58.52 -36.99 -35.28
C ARG A 101 -59.97 -37.03 -34.79
N SER A 102 -60.25 -36.71 -33.52
CA SER A 102 -61.63 -36.67 -32.98
C SER A 102 -62.48 -35.53 -33.56
N TYR A 103 -61.84 -34.48 -34.07
CA TYR A 103 -62.46 -33.36 -34.76
C TYR A 103 -62.35 -33.47 -36.30
N SER A 104 -61.91 -34.64 -36.80
CA SER A 104 -61.69 -34.93 -38.22
C SER A 104 -60.76 -33.92 -38.91
N ILE A 105 -59.71 -33.50 -38.22
CA ILE A 105 -58.62 -32.68 -38.75
C ILE A 105 -57.59 -33.62 -39.39
N ASP A 106 -57.10 -33.25 -40.57
CA ASP A 106 -56.33 -34.12 -41.47
C ASP A 106 -54.83 -34.13 -41.17
N ALA A 107 -54.29 -33.02 -40.64
CA ALA A 107 -52.92 -32.96 -40.14
C ALA A 107 -52.77 -31.95 -39.00
N VAL A 108 -51.75 -32.16 -38.16
CA VAL A 108 -51.34 -31.21 -37.12
C VAL A 108 -49.89 -30.85 -37.34
N LEU A 109 -49.57 -29.55 -37.25
CA LEU A 109 -48.21 -29.06 -37.39
C LEU A 109 -47.95 -27.97 -36.35
N PRO A 110 -47.08 -28.20 -35.34
CA PRO A 110 -46.68 -27.13 -34.42
C PRO A 110 -46.13 -25.91 -35.18
N PHE A 111 -46.47 -24.70 -34.72
CA PHE A 111 -46.09 -23.46 -35.42
C PHE A 111 -44.57 -23.34 -35.63
N GLU A 112 -43.76 -23.87 -34.72
CA GLU A 112 -42.30 -23.85 -34.82
C GLU A 112 -41.75 -24.65 -36.02
N ARG A 113 -42.52 -25.63 -36.53
CA ARG A 113 -42.18 -26.45 -37.70
C ARG A 113 -42.89 -25.99 -38.98
N GLN A 114 -43.28 -24.72 -39.06
CA GLN A 114 -43.92 -24.14 -40.23
C GLN A 114 -43.16 -24.34 -41.55
N ASP A 115 -41.86 -24.59 -41.51
CA ASP A 115 -41.02 -24.95 -42.66
C ASP A 115 -41.45 -26.27 -43.33
N MET A 116 -42.03 -27.21 -42.57
CA MET A 116 -42.56 -28.48 -43.10
C MET A 116 -43.95 -28.37 -43.71
N LEU A 117 -44.61 -27.21 -43.60
CA LEU A 117 -45.99 -27.00 -44.03
C LEU A 117 -46.24 -27.34 -45.51
N PRO A 118 -45.38 -26.98 -46.48
CA PRO A 118 -45.57 -27.36 -47.89
C PRO A 118 -45.66 -28.89 -48.10
N GLN A 119 -44.82 -29.65 -47.41
CA GLN A 119 -44.77 -31.10 -47.52
C GLN A 119 -46.01 -31.75 -46.91
N ILE A 120 -46.47 -31.25 -45.77
CA ILE A 120 -47.71 -31.72 -45.12
C ILE A 120 -48.92 -31.43 -46.00
N LEU A 121 -49.01 -30.24 -46.60
CA LEU A 121 -50.12 -29.91 -47.51
C LEU A 121 -50.13 -30.81 -48.75
N ALA A 122 -48.97 -31.12 -49.32
CA ALA A 122 -48.87 -32.06 -50.44
C ALA A 122 -49.38 -33.45 -50.06
N ASN A 123 -49.04 -33.94 -48.86
CA ASN A 123 -49.49 -35.23 -48.34
C ASN A 123 -51.00 -35.24 -48.02
N VAL A 124 -51.52 -34.17 -47.43
CA VAL A 124 -52.95 -34.05 -47.12
C VAL A 124 -53.76 -34.01 -48.43
N LEU A 125 -53.32 -33.26 -49.43
CA LEU A 125 -54.01 -33.20 -50.72
C LEU A 125 -53.93 -34.51 -51.52
N SER A 126 -52.83 -35.27 -51.38
CA SER A 126 -52.69 -36.58 -52.04
C SER A 126 -53.49 -37.69 -51.35
N THR A 127 -53.56 -37.69 -50.02
CA THR A 127 -54.31 -38.69 -49.24
C THR A 127 -55.84 -38.52 -49.35
N HIS A 128 -56.34 -37.35 -49.72
CA HIS A 128 -57.78 -37.16 -49.99
C HIS A 128 -58.25 -37.80 -51.32
N LEU A 129 -57.33 -38.32 -52.15
CA LEU A 129 -57.67 -39.09 -53.35
C LEU A 129 -57.90 -40.59 -53.10
N ASP A 130 -57.54 -41.14 -51.93
CA ASP A 130 -57.83 -42.51 -51.52
C ASP A 130 -58.44 -42.56 -50.10
N LYS A 131 -59.59 -43.21 -49.96
CA LYS A 131 -60.40 -43.28 -48.73
C LYS A 131 -59.58 -43.61 -47.45
N SER A 132 -59.73 -42.74 -46.43
CA SER A 132 -59.65 -42.96 -44.97
C SER A 132 -58.71 -44.06 -44.43
N SER A 133 -57.73 -43.65 -43.63
CA SER A 133 -56.82 -44.44 -42.78
C SER A 133 -57.52 -45.29 -41.71
N ARG A 134 -58.28 -46.30 -42.14
CA ARG A 134 -58.89 -47.30 -41.24
C ARG A 134 -57.82 -48.26 -40.73
N LEU A 135 -57.88 -48.58 -39.45
CA LEU A 135 -56.92 -49.48 -38.78
C LEU A 135 -57.32 -50.94 -39.00
N ASN A 136 -56.36 -51.84 -39.22
CA ASN A 136 -56.65 -53.28 -39.32
C ASN A 136 -57.06 -53.84 -37.95
N LEU A 137 -58.24 -54.45 -37.87
CA LEU A 137 -58.78 -55.09 -36.68
C LEU A 137 -58.95 -56.59 -36.93
N LEU A 138 -58.36 -57.42 -36.07
CA LEU A 138 -58.59 -58.86 -36.08
C LEU A 138 -59.71 -59.17 -35.06
N LEU A 139 -60.83 -59.70 -35.53
CA LEU A 139 -61.97 -60.08 -34.70
C LEU A 139 -62.04 -61.60 -34.53
N LEU A 140 -61.85 -62.08 -33.30
CA LEU A 140 -62.14 -63.46 -32.91
C LEU A 140 -63.55 -63.54 -32.30
N GLU A 141 -64.50 -64.07 -33.06
CA GLU A 141 -65.89 -64.26 -32.62
C GLU A 141 -66.46 -65.54 -33.26
N PRO A 142 -66.76 -66.60 -32.47
CA PRO A 142 -67.23 -67.87 -33.02
C PRO A 142 -68.64 -67.76 -33.64
N ASN A 143 -69.49 -66.84 -33.21
CA ASN A 143 -70.82 -66.65 -33.76
C ASN A 143 -70.80 -65.71 -34.99
N GLN A 144 -71.00 -66.27 -36.17
CA GLN A 144 -70.95 -65.54 -37.45
C GLN A 144 -71.93 -64.35 -37.55
N GLN A 145 -73.15 -64.47 -37.00
CA GLN A 145 -74.12 -63.37 -37.02
C GLN A 145 -73.68 -62.21 -36.12
N ARG A 146 -73.04 -62.52 -34.99
CA ARG A 146 -72.53 -61.51 -34.05
C ARG A 146 -71.29 -60.83 -34.62
N ALA A 147 -70.39 -61.60 -35.22
CA ALA A 147 -69.20 -61.10 -35.91
C ALA A 147 -69.57 -60.09 -37.01
N GLN A 148 -70.56 -60.42 -37.84
CA GLN A 148 -71.00 -59.53 -38.92
C GLN A 148 -71.53 -58.19 -38.39
N LYS A 149 -72.33 -58.21 -37.31
CA LYS A 149 -72.81 -56.97 -36.65
C LYS A 149 -71.69 -56.11 -36.07
N ILE A 150 -70.69 -56.73 -35.44
CA ILE A 150 -69.52 -56.02 -34.88
C ILE A 150 -68.71 -55.38 -36.02
N CYS A 151 -68.40 -56.15 -37.07
CA CYS A 151 -67.65 -55.67 -38.23
C CYS A 151 -68.37 -54.53 -38.96
N GLU A 152 -69.68 -54.62 -39.15
CA GLU A 152 -70.49 -53.57 -39.77
C GLU A 152 -70.41 -52.26 -38.97
N HIS A 153 -70.51 -52.32 -37.64
CA HIS A 153 -70.45 -51.13 -36.80
C HIS A 153 -69.06 -50.52 -36.71
N LEU A 154 -68.02 -51.35 -36.65
CA LEU A 154 -66.62 -50.89 -36.58
C LEU A 154 -66.04 -50.51 -37.95
N SER A 155 -66.74 -50.79 -39.05
CA SER A 155 -66.29 -50.54 -40.43
C SER A 155 -65.92 -49.10 -40.74
N HIS A 156 -66.41 -48.14 -39.95
CA HIS A 156 -66.08 -46.72 -40.12
C HIS A 156 -64.61 -46.43 -39.76
N ASN A 157 -64.09 -47.03 -38.69
CA ASN A 157 -62.74 -46.75 -38.16
C ASN A 157 -61.77 -47.90 -38.39
N PHE A 158 -62.28 -49.11 -38.66
CA PHE A 158 -61.48 -50.33 -38.77
C PHE A 158 -61.75 -51.12 -40.06
N VAL A 159 -60.71 -51.76 -40.60
CA VAL A 159 -60.80 -52.84 -41.58
C VAL A 159 -60.82 -54.14 -40.81
N CYS A 160 -61.98 -54.79 -40.74
CA CYS A 160 -62.18 -55.95 -39.87
C CYS A 160 -61.88 -57.26 -40.61
N THR A 161 -60.96 -58.06 -40.09
CA THR A 161 -60.73 -59.47 -40.49
C THR A 161 -61.33 -60.39 -39.43
N HIS A 162 -62.30 -61.22 -39.80
CA HIS A 162 -63.01 -62.11 -38.87
C HIS A 162 -62.44 -63.53 -38.88
N VAL A 163 -62.30 -64.12 -37.69
CA VAL A 163 -61.92 -65.51 -37.45
C VAL A 163 -62.82 -66.15 -36.38
N SER A 164 -63.06 -67.45 -36.51
CA SER A 164 -63.92 -68.22 -35.59
C SER A 164 -63.17 -69.13 -34.62
N SER A 165 -61.84 -69.24 -34.73
CA SER A 165 -61.01 -70.10 -33.87
C SER A 165 -59.71 -69.42 -33.43
N ALA A 166 -59.23 -69.77 -32.23
CA ALA A 166 -57.99 -69.23 -31.66
C ALA A 166 -56.75 -69.57 -32.51
N ALA A 167 -56.69 -70.78 -33.08
CA ALA A 167 -55.58 -71.20 -33.95
C ALA A 167 -55.52 -70.38 -35.25
N SER A 168 -56.69 -70.09 -35.85
CA SER A 168 -56.79 -69.22 -37.04
C SER A 168 -56.42 -67.77 -36.71
N ALA A 169 -56.83 -67.27 -35.53
CA ALA A 169 -56.48 -65.94 -35.06
C ALA A 169 -54.96 -65.76 -34.93
N LEU A 170 -54.28 -66.71 -34.27
CA LEU A 170 -52.83 -66.65 -34.11
C LEU A 170 -52.09 -66.74 -35.47
N SER A 171 -52.53 -67.64 -36.36
CA SER A 171 -51.93 -67.79 -37.69
C SER A 171 -52.00 -66.49 -38.50
N LEU A 172 -53.18 -65.85 -38.57
CA LEU A 172 -53.36 -64.58 -39.27
C LEU A 172 -52.61 -63.44 -38.58
N PHE A 173 -52.60 -63.39 -37.25
CA PHE A 173 -51.84 -62.39 -36.50
C PHE A 173 -50.32 -62.45 -36.75
N LEU A 174 -49.78 -63.65 -36.99
CA LEU A 174 -48.38 -63.84 -37.34
C LEU A 174 -48.09 -63.48 -38.81
N GLN A 175 -49.07 -63.62 -39.70
CA GLN A 175 -48.93 -63.29 -41.13
C GLN A 175 -49.10 -61.80 -41.42
N ASP A 176 -50.09 -61.16 -40.81
CA ASP A 176 -50.47 -59.77 -41.07
C ASP A 176 -50.28 -58.88 -39.82
N HIS A 177 -50.25 -57.57 -40.03
CA HIS A 177 -50.19 -56.58 -38.95
C HIS A 177 -51.57 -56.00 -38.66
N TYR A 178 -52.02 -56.20 -37.42
CA TYR A 178 -53.28 -55.66 -36.89
C TYR A 178 -52.99 -54.60 -35.85
N ALA A 179 -53.67 -53.46 -35.95
CA ALA A 179 -53.56 -52.39 -34.95
C ALA A 179 -54.26 -52.77 -33.64
N ILE A 180 -55.29 -53.63 -33.72
CA ILE A 180 -56.06 -54.09 -32.57
C ILE A 180 -56.56 -55.51 -32.81
N VAL A 181 -56.56 -56.30 -31.74
CA VAL A 181 -57.19 -57.63 -31.69
C VAL A 181 -58.40 -57.54 -30.77
N LEU A 182 -59.60 -57.76 -31.30
CA LEU A 182 -60.84 -57.82 -30.54
C LEU A 182 -61.26 -59.28 -30.39
N MET A 183 -61.44 -59.73 -29.16
CA MET A 183 -61.68 -61.14 -28.86
C MET A 183 -62.94 -61.29 -28.02
N ASP A 184 -63.90 -62.09 -28.47
CA ASP A 184 -65.05 -62.45 -27.66
C ASP A 184 -64.77 -63.71 -26.85
N THR A 185 -64.77 -63.58 -25.51
CA THR A 185 -64.52 -64.67 -24.56
C THR A 185 -65.79 -65.13 -23.83
N THR A 186 -66.98 -64.68 -24.24
CA THR A 186 -68.27 -64.99 -23.59
C THR A 186 -68.79 -66.41 -23.84
N SER A 187 -68.22 -67.13 -24.82
CA SER A 187 -68.50 -68.56 -25.06
C SER A 187 -67.40 -69.42 -24.42
N ASN A 188 -67.67 -70.70 -24.05
CA ASN A 188 -66.79 -71.66 -23.31
C ASN A 188 -65.36 -71.88 -23.89
N LEU A 189 -64.59 -70.81 -24.07
CA LEU A 189 -63.25 -70.69 -24.65
C LEU A 189 -62.29 -70.05 -23.62
N SER A 190 -62.69 -69.93 -22.35
CA SER A 190 -61.94 -69.26 -21.27
C SER A 190 -60.50 -69.76 -21.15
N GLY A 191 -60.25 -71.07 -21.25
CA GLY A 191 -58.90 -71.64 -21.22
C GLY A 191 -58.05 -71.42 -22.50
N SER A 192 -58.68 -71.07 -23.63
CA SER A 192 -57.96 -70.81 -24.89
C SER A 192 -57.64 -69.33 -25.13
N ALA A 193 -58.39 -68.43 -24.48
CA ALA A 193 -58.20 -66.99 -24.62
C ALA A 193 -56.91 -66.51 -23.94
N GLU A 194 -56.65 -66.98 -22.71
CA GLU A 194 -55.45 -66.62 -21.95
C GLU A 194 -54.16 -67.06 -22.67
N SER A 195 -54.11 -68.30 -23.13
CA SER A 195 -52.97 -68.83 -23.92
C SER A 195 -52.76 -68.06 -25.24
N LEU A 196 -53.85 -67.59 -25.87
CA LEU A 196 -53.77 -66.80 -27.09
C LEU A 196 -53.26 -65.38 -26.81
N VAL A 197 -53.72 -64.72 -25.73
CA VAL A 197 -53.19 -63.41 -25.29
C VAL A 197 -51.70 -63.51 -24.99
N GLU A 198 -51.27 -64.49 -24.21
CA GLU A 198 -49.84 -64.73 -23.94
C GLU A 198 -49.04 -64.94 -25.23
N SER A 199 -49.58 -65.72 -26.17
CA SER A 199 -48.92 -65.97 -27.45
C SER A 199 -48.82 -64.71 -28.31
N ILE A 200 -49.87 -63.88 -28.36
CA ILE A 200 -49.87 -62.61 -29.08
C ILE A 200 -48.84 -61.65 -28.46
N LEU A 201 -48.88 -61.45 -27.14
CA LEU A 201 -48.00 -60.52 -26.43
C LEU A 201 -46.54 -61.01 -26.40
N LYS A 202 -46.29 -62.33 -26.44
CA LYS A 202 -44.94 -62.88 -26.61
C LYS A 202 -44.31 -62.48 -27.95
N HIS A 203 -45.10 -62.38 -29.01
CA HIS A 203 -44.60 -61.98 -30.34
C HIS A 203 -44.62 -60.46 -30.54
N ARG A 204 -45.64 -59.77 -30.01
CA ARG A 204 -45.76 -58.30 -30.04
C ARG A 204 -46.22 -57.79 -28.67
N PRO A 205 -45.29 -57.45 -27.75
CA PRO A 205 -45.59 -57.08 -26.37
C PRO A 205 -46.49 -55.85 -26.19
N SER A 206 -46.56 -54.98 -27.19
CA SER A 206 -47.40 -53.76 -27.15
C SER A 206 -48.68 -53.86 -27.97
N GLN A 207 -49.04 -55.07 -28.43
CA GLN A 207 -50.26 -55.26 -29.22
C GLN A 207 -51.50 -54.84 -28.44
N ALA A 208 -52.33 -53.96 -29.03
CA ALA A 208 -53.60 -53.60 -28.43
C ALA A 208 -54.57 -54.78 -28.52
N ILE A 209 -55.06 -55.24 -27.37
CA ILE A 209 -56.01 -56.35 -27.25
C ILE A 209 -57.22 -55.87 -26.44
N VAL A 210 -58.41 -56.00 -27.02
CA VAL A 210 -59.68 -55.75 -26.31
C VAL A 210 -60.44 -57.07 -26.20
N THR A 211 -60.92 -57.37 -25.00
CA THR A 211 -61.68 -58.60 -24.74
C THR A 211 -63.14 -58.30 -24.42
N ILE A 212 -64.06 -59.10 -24.93
CA ILE A 212 -65.47 -59.04 -24.58
C ILE A 212 -65.77 -60.16 -23.59
N ILE A 213 -66.13 -59.81 -22.36
CA ILE A 213 -66.28 -60.74 -21.22
C ILE A 213 -67.73 -60.85 -20.74
N ASP A 214 -68.05 -61.93 -20.01
CA ASP A 214 -69.38 -62.12 -19.40
C ASP A 214 -69.63 -61.13 -18.25
N LYS A 215 -70.90 -60.80 -18.00
CA LYS A 215 -71.37 -59.85 -16.99
C LYS A 215 -70.94 -60.19 -15.57
N ARG A 216 -70.70 -61.46 -15.24
CA ARG A 216 -70.45 -61.95 -13.87
C ARG A 216 -68.97 -62.20 -13.52
N ASP A 217 -68.04 -61.98 -14.45
CA ASP A 217 -66.67 -62.46 -14.31
C ASP A 217 -65.65 -61.33 -14.15
N ALA A 218 -65.62 -60.73 -12.96
CA ALA A 218 -64.66 -59.66 -12.64
C ALA A 218 -63.24 -60.20 -12.44
N ASP A 219 -63.11 -61.39 -11.83
CA ASP A 219 -61.83 -62.02 -11.54
C ASP A 219 -61.10 -62.42 -12.84
N HIS A 220 -61.83 -62.91 -13.85
CA HIS A 220 -61.25 -63.20 -15.17
C HIS A 220 -60.84 -61.92 -15.93
N ALA A 221 -61.59 -60.83 -15.78
CA ALA A 221 -61.22 -59.54 -16.36
C ALA A 221 -59.91 -59.01 -15.76
N GLU A 222 -59.76 -59.14 -14.43
CA GLU A 222 -58.54 -58.76 -13.72
C GLU A 222 -57.35 -59.62 -14.17
N GLN A 223 -57.52 -60.93 -14.27
CA GLN A 223 -56.47 -61.84 -14.76
C GLN A 223 -56.03 -61.49 -16.19
N LEU A 224 -56.96 -61.18 -17.09
CA LEU A 224 -56.66 -60.76 -18.46
C LEU A 224 -55.92 -59.40 -18.50
N LEU A 225 -56.29 -58.44 -17.65
CA LEU A 225 -55.55 -57.18 -17.53
C LEU A 225 -54.12 -57.41 -17.04
N LEU A 226 -53.92 -58.28 -16.05
CA LEU A 226 -52.60 -58.64 -15.55
C LEU A 226 -51.73 -59.35 -16.60
N LEU A 227 -52.36 -60.10 -17.52
CA LEU A 227 -51.68 -60.72 -18.67
C LEU A 227 -51.28 -59.71 -19.77
N GLY A 228 -51.79 -58.47 -19.71
CA GLY A 228 -51.44 -57.40 -20.65
C GLY A 228 -52.53 -57.05 -21.67
N VAL A 229 -53.77 -57.51 -21.48
CA VAL A 229 -54.92 -57.02 -22.26
C VAL A 229 -55.09 -55.51 -22.04
N THR A 230 -55.40 -54.78 -23.11
CA THR A 230 -55.44 -53.32 -23.11
C THR A 230 -56.71 -52.78 -22.47
N ASP A 231 -57.85 -53.39 -22.76
CA ASP A 231 -59.14 -53.02 -22.18
C ASP A 231 -60.16 -54.17 -22.33
N PHE A 232 -61.32 -54.07 -21.67
CA PHE A 232 -62.40 -55.05 -21.80
C PHE A 232 -63.77 -54.40 -21.95
N VAL A 233 -64.71 -55.14 -22.55
CA VAL A 233 -66.12 -54.76 -22.71
C VAL A 233 -67.00 -55.85 -22.13
N ARG A 234 -67.98 -55.49 -21.29
CA ARG A 234 -68.89 -56.47 -20.66
C ARG A 234 -70.13 -56.70 -21.51
N ALA A 235 -70.51 -57.96 -21.73
CA ALA A 235 -71.78 -58.30 -22.36
C ALA A 235 -72.96 -58.23 -21.36
N PRO A 236 -74.17 -57.78 -21.78
CA PRO A 236 -74.47 -57.13 -23.04
C PRO A 236 -73.92 -55.70 -23.09
N TYR A 237 -73.32 -55.32 -24.22
CA TYR A 237 -72.79 -53.97 -24.49
C TYR A 237 -73.57 -53.29 -25.61
N ASP A 238 -73.52 -51.97 -25.64
CA ASP A 238 -73.94 -51.17 -26.78
C ASP A 238 -72.79 -51.00 -27.78
N MET A 239 -73.12 -50.99 -29.06
CA MET A 239 -72.14 -50.90 -30.14
C MET A 239 -71.31 -49.60 -30.14
N PRO A 240 -71.87 -48.41 -29.81
CA PRO A 240 -71.08 -47.18 -29.68
C PRO A 240 -70.01 -47.26 -28.60
N PHE A 241 -70.31 -47.90 -27.47
CA PHE A 241 -69.34 -48.11 -26.40
C PHE A 241 -68.21 -49.06 -26.83
N LEU A 242 -68.55 -50.17 -27.49
CA LEU A 242 -67.53 -51.08 -28.06
C LEU A 242 -66.61 -50.34 -29.04
N SER A 243 -67.17 -49.50 -29.93
CA SER A 243 -66.37 -48.68 -30.84
C SER A 243 -65.41 -47.76 -30.09
N LYS A 244 -65.90 -47.09 -29.04
CA LYS A 244 -65.09 -46.18 -28.24
C LYS A 244 -63.94 -46.90 -27.54
N VAL A 245 -64.20 -48.07 -26.94
CA VAL A 245 -63.16 -48.85 -26.26
C VAL A 245 -62.11 -49.35 -27.25
N CYS A 246 -62.53 -49.86 -28.42
CA CYS A 246 -61.60 -50.27 -29.48
C CYS A 246 -60.76 -49.09 -30.00
N ASP A 247 -61.37 -47.91 -30.21
CA ASP A 247 -60.65 -46.72 -30.66
C ASP A 247 -59.61 -46.24 -29.62
N HIS A 248 -59.95 -46.29 -28.34
CA HIS A 248 -59.04 -45.93 -27.25
C HIS A 248 -57.89 -46.94 -27.12
N ALA A 249 -58.20 -48.24 -27.15
CA ALA A 249 -57.20 -49.30 -27.00
C ALA A 249 -56.20 -49.31 -28.16
N ALA A 250 -56.68 -49.17 -29.41
CA ALA A 250 -55.83 -49.14 -30.60
C ALA A 250 -54.82 -47.97 -30.63
N ARG A 251 -55.00 -46.95 -29.78
CA ARG A 251 -54.20 -45.70 -29.79
C ARG A 251 -53.52 -45.39 -28.45
N ARG A 252 -53.52 -46.35 -27.51
CA ARG A 252 -52.97 -46.16 -26.15
C ARG A 252 -51.47 -45.86 -26.14
N GLU A 253 -50.70 -46.51 -27.01
CA GLU A 253 -49.24 -46.40 -27.02
C GLU A 253 -48.78 -44.99 -27.43
N ASP A 254 -49.49 -44.37 -28.38
CA ASP A 254 -49.24 -42.97 -28.80
C ASP A 254 -49.40 -41.98 -27.63
N PHE A 255 -50.39 -42.22 -26.75
CA PHE A 255 -50.67 -41.36 -25.60
C PHE A 255 -49.60 -41.47 -24.52
N MET A 256 -49.15 -42.70 -24.22
CA MET A 256 -48.15 -42.94 -23.16
C MET A 256 -46.78 -42.32 -23.49
N VAL A 257 -46.35 -42.40 -24.76
CA VAL A 257 -45.07 -41.79 -25.19
C VAL A 257 -45.12 -40.27 -25.05
N SER A 258 -46.22 -39.63 -25.45
CA SER A 258 -46.34 -38.16 -25.38
C SER A 258 -46.35 -37.64 -23.93
N TYR A 259 -46.90 -38.40 -22.98
CA TYR A 259 -46.93 -37.99 -21.56
C TYR A 259 -45.53 -38.01 -20.94
N ALA A 260 -44.70 -39.02 -21.27
CA ALA A 260 -43.34 -39.13 -20.76
C ALA A 260 -42.43 -37.97 -21.25
N GLU A 261 -42.57 -37.58 -22.52
CA GLU A 261 -41.82 -36.44 -23.07
C GLU A 261 -42.20 -35.10 -22.40
N PHE A 262 -43.49 -34.90 -22.12
CA PHE A 262 -43.97 -33.71 -21.42
C PHE A 262 -43.43 -33.62 -19.99
N ALA A 263 -43.47 -34.73 -19.24
CA ALA A 263 -42.98 -34.78 -17.86
C ALA A 263 -41.49 -34.39 -17.77
N ASN A 264 -40.65 -34.92 -18.67
CA ASN A 264 -39.22 -34.60 -18.73
C ASN A 264 -38.96 -33.10 -18.99
N LYS A 265 -39.79 -32.45 -19.82
CA LYS A 265 -39.59 -31.03 -20.15
C LYS A 265 -39.97 -30.09 -19.01
N VAL A 266 -41.04 -30.40 -18.28
CA VAL A 266 -41.45 -29.65 -17.08
C VAL A 266 -40.35 -29.72 -16.02
N GLU A 267 -39.72 -30.88 -15.83
CA GLU A 267 -38.61 -31.03 -14.89
C GLU A 267 -37.38 -30.19 -15.29
N GLN A 268 -37.03 -30.16 -16.58
CA GLN A 268 -35.94 -29.31 -17.09
C GLN A 268 -36.18 -27.82 -16.83
N LEU A 269 -37.40 -27.34 -17.04
CA LEU A 269 -37.76 -25.93 -16.83
C LEU A 269 -37.65 -25.54 -15.35
N SER A 270 -38.17 -26.37 -14.45
CA SER A 270 -38.07 -26.13 -13.01
C SER A 270 -36.62 -26.07 -12.52
N ARG A 271 -35.76 -26.98 -12.99
CA ARG A 271 -34.31 -26.97 -12.67
C ARG A 271 -33.62 -25.68 -13.17
N SER A 272 -33.98 -25.21 -14.36
CA SER A 272 -33.44 -23.95 -14.91
C SER A 272 -33.85 -22.74 -14.06
N GLU A 273 -35.14 -22.64 -13.69
CA GLU A 273 -35.66 -21.53 -12.89
C GLU A 273 -34.99 -21.46 -11.51
N SER A 274 -34.82 -22.61 -10.84
CA SER A 274 -34.09 -22.68 -9.57
C SER A 274 -32.65 -22.17 -9.73
N ARG A 275 -31.96 -22.61 -10.79
CA ARG A 275 -30.58 -22.18 -11.06
C ARG A 275 -30.47 -20.67 -11.27
N TYR A 276 -31.43 -20.06 -11.96
CA TYR A 276 -31.49 -18.60 -12.12
C TYR A 276 -31.71 -17.87 -10.79
N LYS A 277 -32.64 -18.35 -9.96
CA LYS A 277 -32.89 -17.79 -8.63
C LYS A 277 -31.66 -17.87 -7.73
N ASP A 278 -30.95 -19.00 -7.76
CA ASP A 278 -29.73 -19.20 -6.97
C ASP A 278 -28.60 -18.26 -7.43
N LEU A 279 -28.38 -18.15 -8.75
CA LEU A 279 -27.40 -17.22 -9.33
C LEU A 279 -27.71 -15.76 -9.01
N PHE A 280 -28.96 -15.34 -9.16
CA PHE A 280 -29.39 -13.98 -8.81
C PHE A 280 -29.16 -13.67 -7.33
N SER A 281 -29.54 -14.59 -6.45
CA SER A 281 -29.34 -14.47 -5.00
C SER A 281 -27.86 -14.48 -4.61
N ALA A 282 -27.01 -15.20 -5.35
CA ALA A 282 -25.57 -15.17 -5.17
C ALA A 282 -24.97 -13.80 -5.56
N HIS A 283 -25.33 -13.27 -6.74
CA HIS A 283 -24.88 -11.94 -7.17
C HIS A 283 -25.32 -10.82 -6.21
N GLN A 284 -26.57 -10.86 -5.74
CA GLN A 284 -27.07 -9.88 -4.78
C GLN A 284 -26.30 -9.93 -3.46
N ARG A 285 -26.00 -11.12 -2.92
CA ARG A 285 -25.16 -11.26 -1.71
C ARG A 285 -23.77 -10.66 -1.89
N ILE A 286 -23.14 -10.86 -3.05
CA ILE A 286 -21.83 -10.27 -3.35
C ILE A 286 -21.94 -8.75 -3.26
N LEU A 287 -22.86 -8.12 -3.98
CA LEU A 287 -23.02 -6.65 -3.97
C LEU A 287 -23.35 -6.08 -2.58
N LEU A 288 -24.12 -6.81 -1.77
CA LEU A 288 -24.48 -6.40 -0.40
C LEU A 288 -23.32 -6.54 0.59
N HIS A 289 -22.31 -7.36 0.31
CA HIS A 289 -21.20 -7.64 1.24
C HIS A 289 -19.86 -7.08 0.76
N LEU A 290 -19.82 -6.44 -0.42
CA LEU A 290 -18.69 -5.64 -0.85
C LEU A 290 -18.49 -4.45 0.10
N ARG A 291 -17.23 -4.21 0.49
CA ARG A 291 -16.83 -3.00 1.21
C ARG A 291 -16.61 -1.81 0.28
N THR A 292 -16.26 -2.08 -0.98
CA THR A 292 -16.15 -1.08 -2.05
C THR A 292 -17.52 -0.59 -2.45
N VAL A 293 -17.65 0.72 -2.66
CA VAL A 293 -18.86 1.30 -3.22
C VAL A 293 -18.86 1.07 -4.71
N VAL A 294 -19.95 0.49 -5.23
CA VAL A 294 -20.21 0.33 -6.65
C VAL A 294 -21.34 1.27 -7.01
N VAL A 295 -21.09 2.18 -7.95
CA VAL A 295 -22.02 3.20 -8.40
C VAL A 295 -22.20 3.11 -9.91
N GLU A 296 -23.44 3.25 -10.37
CA GLU A 296 -23.73 3.51 -11.78
C GLU A 296 -24.25 4.95 -11.90
N LEU A 297 -23.67 5.71 -12.82
CA LEU A 297 -24.01 7.09 -13.11
C LEU A 297 -24.60 7.17 -14.53
N ASP A 298 -25.52 8.11 -14.73
CA ASP A 298 -25.93 8.51 -16.08
C ASP A 298 -24.89 9.42 -16.76
N LEU A 299 -25.19 9.85 -17.99
CA LEU A 299 -24.31 10.73 -18.76
C LEU A 299 -24.19 12.12 -18.14
N GLU A 300 -25.12 12.54 -17.30
CA GLU A 300 -25.06 13.81 -16.60
C GLU A 300 -24.28 13.71 -15.28
N GLY A 301 -24.05 12.50 -14.77
CA GLY A 301 -23.29 12.20 -13.54
C GLY A 301 -24.17 11.99 -12.29
N ALA A 302 -25.48 11.76 -12.48
CA ALA A 302 -26.40 11.44 -11.40
C ALA A 302 -26.43 9.94 -11.10
N ILE A 303 -26.57 9.60 -9.81
CA ILE A 303 -26.49 8.24 -9.29
C ILE A 303 -27.74 7.44 -9.65
N ARG A 304 -27.62 6.41 -10.48
CA ARG A 304 -28.69 5.50 -10.90
C ARG A 304 -28.73 4.21 -10.11
N PHE A 305 -27.56 3.70 -9.76
CA PHE A 305 -27.42 2.55 -8.87
C PHE A 305 -26.30 2.81 -7.87
N ILE A 306 -26.47 2.33 -6.64
CA ILE A 306 -25.46 2.39 -5.60
C ILE A 306 -25.68 1.28 -4.58
N ASN A 307 -24.63 0.53 -4.24
CA ASN A 307 -24.71 -0.55 -3.26
C ASN A 307 -24.63 -0.03 -1.81
N PRO A 308 -24.97 -0.86 -0.79
CA PRO A 308 -25.02 -0.41 0.61
C PRO A 308 -23.69 0.06 1.22
N ALA A 309 -22.55 -0.30 0.62
CA ALA A 309 -21.24 0.21 1.04
C ALA A 309 -21.20 1.74 1.10
N TRP A 310 -22.00 2.43 0.29
CA TRP A 310 -22.11 3.89 0.28
C TRP A 310 -22.51 4.48 1.62
N GLU A 311 -23.46 3.85 2.31
CA GLU A 311 -23.97 4.36 3.57
C GLU A 311 -22.91 4.27 4.67
N TYR A 312 -22.10 3.21 4.64
CA TYR A 312 -20.94 3.08 5.53
C TYR A 312 -19.81 4.06 5.19
N LEU A 313 -19.58 4.34 3.90
CA LEU A 313 -18.51 5.23 3.45
C LEU A 313 -18.84 6.71 3.67
N SER A 314 -20.06 7.13 3.35
CA SER A 314 -20.46 8.54 3.26
C SER A 314 -21.37 8.99 4.40
N GLY A 315 -22.01 8.06 5.11
CA GLY A 315 -23.04 8.34 6.11
C GLY A 315 -24.39 8.76 5.52
N PHE A 316 -24.51 8.89 4.19
CA PHE A 316 -25.77 9.20 3.50
C PHE A 316 -26.53 7.93 3.14
N GLY A 317 -27.84 7.95 3.30
CA GLY A 317 -28.70 6.82 2.94
C GLY A 317 -28.76 6.62 1.43
N ILE A 318 -28.88 5.36 0.99
CA ILE A 318 -29.01 4.98 -0.43
C ILE A 318 -30.17 5.75 -1.08
N LYS A 319 -31.35 5.75 -0.45
CA LYS A 319 -32.57 6.36 -1.01
C LYS A 319 -32.46 7.87 -1.21
N SER A 320 -31.76 8.58 -0.34
CA SER A 320 -31.54 10.03 -0.47
C SER A 320 -30.48 10.37 -1.50
N SER A 321 -29.60 9.42 -1.80
CA SER A 321 -28.46 9.62 -2.70
C SER A 321 -28.78 9.24 -4.15
N LEU A 322 -29.76 8.36 -4.37
CA LEU A 322 -30.28 8.03 -5.70
C LEU A 322 -30.83 9.28 -6.41
N ASN A 323 -30.54 9.37 -7.71
CA ASN A 323 -30.87 10.48 -8.60
C ASN A 323 -30.29 11.84 -8.19
N THR A 324 -29.26 11.85 -7.33
CA THR A 324 -28.49 13.06 -7.01
C THR A 324 -27.13 13.02 -7.69
N GLN A 325 -26.53 14.19 -7.89
CA GLN A 325 -25.22 14.31 -8.54
C GLN A 325 -24.11 13.82 -7.60
N LEU A 326 -23.21 12.94 -8.08
CA LEU A 326 -22.10 12.45 -7.26
C LEU A 326 -21.19 13.59 -6.78
N SER A 327 -21.05 14.66 -7.58
CA SER A 327 -20.27 15.86 -7.22
C SER A 327 -20.76 16.56 -5.96
N ASN A 328 -22.04 16.41 -5.56
CA ASN A 328 -22.57 17.05 -4.36
C ASN A 328 -21.93 16.50 -3.07
N TYR A 329 -21.33 15.32 -3.14
CA TYR A 329 -20.67 14.67 -2.02
C TYR A 329 -19.16 14.81 -2.05
N ILE A 330 -18.59 15.54 -3.01
CA ILE A 330 -17.14 15.75 -3.17
C ILE A 330 -16.75 17.07 -2.52
N ALA A 331 -15.57 17.12 -1.89
CA ALA A 331 -15.00 18.33 -1.32
C ALA A 331 -14.81 19.43 -2.39
N LYS A 332 -14.95 20.69 -1.98
CA LYS A 332 -14.96 21.83 -2.92
C LYS A 332 -13.67 21.94 -3.73
N ASP A 333 -12.53 21.67 -3.10
CA ASP A 333 -11.21 21.80 -3.72
C ASP A 333 -10.98 20.75 -4.82
N GLU A 334 -11.65 19.59 -4.73
CA GLU A 334 -11.51 18.47 -5.66
C GLU A 334 -12.56 18.47 -6.79
N LEU A 335 -13.57 19.34 -6.72
CA LEU A 335 -14.66 19.41 -7.69
C LEU A 335 -14.17 19.71 -9.12
N THR A 336 -13.16 20.57 -9.25
CA THR A 336 -12.61 20.99 -10.55
C THR A 336 -11.95 19.81 -11.26
N THR A 337 -11.11 19.06 -10.54
CA THR A 337 -10.44 17.85 -11.02
C THR A 337 -11.46 16.77 -11.39
N PHE A 338 -12.41 16.49 -10.51
CA PHE A 338 -13.44 15.48 -10.76
C PHE A 338 -14.30 15.79 -11.98
N ASN A 339 -14.79 17.03 -12.10
CA ASN A 339 -15.63 17.45 -13.23
C ASN A 339 -14.87 17.39 -14.56
N LYS A 340 -13.57 17.69 -14.56
CA LYS A 340 -12.73 17.53 -15.75
C LYS A 340 -12.66 16.07 -16.19
N VAL A 341 -12.41 15.16 -15.25
CA VAL A 341 -12.31 13.72 -15.53
C VAL A 341 -13.63 13.14 -16.04
N ILE A 342 -14.76 13.51 -15.41
CA ILE A 342 -16.09 13.09 -15.88
C ILE A 342 -16.34 13.55 -17.32
N ARG A 343 -16.02 14.80 -17.67
CA ARG A 343 -16.20 15.31 -19.04
C ARG A 343 -15.33 14.56 -20.06
N GLU A 344 -14.09 14.25 -19.73
CA GLU A 344 -13.19 13.49 -20.60
C GLU A 344 -13.69 12.06 -20.87
N ILE A 345 -14.35 11.44 -19.89
CA ILE A 345 -14.99 10.12 -20.03
C ILE A 345 -16.27 10.24 -20.86
N GLN A 346 -17.11 11.23 -20.60
CA GLN A 346 -18.34 11.49 -21.36
C GLN A 346 -18.06 11.75 -22.85
N SER A 347 -17.01 12.53 -23.15
CA SER A 347 -16.61 12.83 -24.54
C SER A 347 -15.93 11.67 -25.25
N GLY A 348 -15.71 10.54 -24.56
CA GLY A 348 -15.02 9.37 -25.10
C GLY A 348 -13.52 9.56 -25.32
N VAL A 349 -12.92 10.63 -24.78
CA VAL A 349 -11.48 10.90 -24.85
C VAL A 349 -10.71 9.92 -23.97
N ARG A 350 -11.30 9.52 -22.83
CA ARG A 350 -10.81 8.44 -21.97
C ARG A 350 -11.90 7.39 -21.77
N GLN A 351 -11.54 6.10 -21.81
CA GLN A 351 -12.48 5.02 -21.48
C GLN A 351 -12.48 4.65 -19.98
N HIS A 352 -11.38 4.94 -19.28
CA HIS A 352 -11.24 4.73 -17.85
C HIS A 352 -10.44 5.87 -17.21
N ALA A 353 -10.71 6.17 -15.94
CA ALA A 353 -9.90 7.09 -15.14
C ALA A 353 -9.86 6.64 -13.68
N GLN A 354 -8.78 7.01 -13.00
CA GLN A 354 -8.57 6.80 -11.58
C GLN A 354 -8.20 8.15 -10.96
N VAL A 355 -8.89 8.53 -9.90
CA VAL A 355 -8.71 9.80 -9.20
C VAL A 355 -8.83 9.56 -7.70
N GLU A 356 -7.89 10.07 -6.92
CA GLU A 356 -8.02 10.14 -5.47
C GLU A 356 -8.68 11.48 -5.12
N LEU A 357 -9.75 11.46 -4.31
CA LEU A 357 -10.51 12.66 -3.96
C LEU A 357 -11.09 12.54 -2.56
N GLN A 358 -11.51 13.66 -1.98
CA GLN A 358 -12.17 13.70 -0.67
C GLN A 358 -13.69 13.75 -0.83
N LEU A 359 -14.39 12.86 -0.12
CA LEU A 359 -15.84 12.92 0.06
C LEU A 359 -16.19 13.64 1.36
N CYS A 360 -17.26 14.42 1.31
CA CYS A 360 -17.92 15.00 2.48
C CYS A 360 -18.75 13.92 3.17
N HIS A 361 -18.39 13.54 4.40
CA HIS A 361 -19.20 12.64 5.21
C HIS A 361 -20.38 13.40 5.84
N LYS A 362 -21.53 12.74 6.06
CA LYS A 362 -22.72 13.34 6.68
C LYS A 362 -22.45 14.01 8.05
N ALA A 363 -21.48 13.51 8.79
CA ALA A 363 -21.06 14.05 10.09
C ALA A 363 -20.13 15.29 9.98
N GLY A 364 -19.82 15.78 8.78
CA GLY A 364 -19.08 17.01 8.55
C GLY A 364 -17.56 16.87 8.36
N HIS A 365 -16.99 15.67 8.51
CA HIS A 365 -15.58 15.40 8.23
C HIS A 365 -15.37 14.91 6.79
N LEU A 366 -14.11 14.89 6.33
CA LEU A 366 -13.72 14.48 4.98
C LEU A 366 -13.12 13.07 4.97
N VAL A 367 -13.46 12.27 3.96
CA VAL A 367 -13.00 10.89 3.78
C VAL A 367 -12.28 10.76 2.44
N TRP A 368 -11.05 10.22 2.44
CA TRP A 368 -10.32 10.02 1.19
C TRP A 368 -10.79 8.75 0.49
N VAL A 369 -11.07 8.87 -0.80
CA VAL A 369 -11.52 7.76 -1.63
C VAL A 369 -10.74 7.69 -2.94
N GLU A 370 -10.47 6.48 -3.39
CA GLU A 370 -10.00 6.21 -4.74
C GLU A 370 -11.21 5.93 -5.62
N CYS A 371 -11.48 6.83 -6.57
CA CYS A 371 -12.58 6.72 -7.51
C CYS A 371 -12.06 6.19 -8.85
N ARG A 372 -12.51 4.99 -9.23
CA ARG A 372 -12.25 4.40 -10.56
C ARG A 372 -13.50 4.46 -11.41
N LEU A 373 -13.42 5.16 -12.53
CA LEU A 373 -14.54 5.43 -13.44
C LEU A 373 -14.31 4.70 -14.76
N GLN A 374 -15.34 4.07 -15.30
CA GLN A 374 -15.31 3.37 -16.58
C GLN A 374 -16.59 3.59 -17.37
N LEU A 375 -16.44 3.85 -18.67
CA LEU A 375 -17.57 3.96 -19.59
C LEU A 375 -18.02 2.56 -20.04
N ILE A 376 -19.31 2.24 -19.87
CA ILE A 376 -19.90 0.98 -20.35
C ILE A 376 -21.01 1.30 -21.35
N LYS A 377 -20.99 0.58 -22.48
CA LYS A 377 -22.06 0.64 -23.49
C LYS A 377 -23.05 -0.48 -23.23
N ASN A 378 -24.29 -0.14 -22.89
CA ASN A 378 -25.35 -1.13 -22.72
C ASN A 378 -25.87 -1.61 -24.09
N THR A 379 -26.32 -2.86 -24.17
CA THR A 379 -26.86 -3.51 -25.39
C THR A 379 -28.12 -2.84 -25.93
N SER A 380 -28.77 -1.98 -25.13
CA SER A 380 -29.95 -1.19 -25.46
C SER A 380 -29.67 0.27 -25.87
N SER A 381 -28.41 0.62 -26.21
CA SER A 381 -27.96 1.95 -26.71
C SER A 381 -27.86 3.11 -25.70
N SER A 382 -28.03 2.87 -24.40
CA SER A 382 -27.69 3.84 -23.35
C SER A 382 -26.22 3.66 -22.89
N VAL A 383 -25.44 4.73 -22.94
CA VAL A 383 -24.08 4.78 -22.38
C VAL A 383 -24.20 5.12 -20.89
N ALA A 384 -23.60 4.32 -20.02
CA ALA A 384 -23.57 4.55 -18.57
C ALA A 384 -22.13 4.60 -18.07
N ILE A 385 -21.89 5.32 -16.98
CA ILE A 385 -20.58 5.39 -16.33
C ILE A 385 -20.66 4.57 -15.05
N THR A 386 -19.90 3.47 -14.97
CA THR A 386 -19.72 2.75 -13.72
C THR A 386 -18.53 3.31 -12.96
N ALA A 387 -18.70 3.52 -11.66
CA ALA A 387 -17.66 3.97 -10.76
C ALA A 387 -17.52 3.00 -9.57
N THR A 388 -16.28 2.79 -9.12
CA THR A 388 -16.00 2.18 -7.82
C THR A 388 -15.32 3.20 -6.92
N LEU A 389 -15.74 3.27 -5.67
CA LEU A 389 -15.09 4.10 -4.65
C LEU A 389 -14.57 3.21 -3.52
N ASP A 390 -13.25 3.20 -3.38
CA ASP A 390 -12.56 2.49 -2.30
C ASP A 390 -12.12 3.48 -1.23
N ASN A 391 -12.38 3.13 0.04
CA ASN A 391 -11.92 3.93 1.16
C ASN A 391 -10.40 3.81 1.29
N ILE A 392 -9.70 4.91 1.07
CA ILE A 392 -8.23 5.00 1.24
C ILE A 392 -7.87 5.95 2.38
N HIS A 393 -8.81 6.29 3.26
CA HIS A 393 -8.62 7.29 4.31
C HIS A 393 -7.50 6.90 5.28
N GLU A 394 -7.49 5.68 5.82
CA GLU A 394 -6.42 5.22 6.70
C GLU A 394 -5.07 5.21 5.99
N ARG A 395 -5.03 4.74 4.73
CA ARG A 395 -3.80 4.76 3.91
C ARG A 395 -3.28 6.18 3.74
N LYS A 396 -4.14 7.14 3.39
CA LYS A 396 -3.77 8.54 3.17
C LYS A 396 -3.37 9.25 4.45
N GLN A 397 -4.05 8.99 5.57
CA GLN A 397 -3.64 9.51 6.87
C GLN A 397 -2.26 8.96 7.25
N ALA A 398 -2.03 7.66 7.06
CA ALA A 398 -0.72 7.06 7.29
C ALA A 398 0.36 7.64 6.35
N GLU A 399 0.04 7.87 5.07
CA GLU A 399 0.95 8.51 4.11
C GLU A 399 1.31 9.94 4.52
N LEU A 400 0.33 10.74 4.94
CA LEU A 400 0.54 12.10 5.43
C LEU A 400 1.34 12.11 6.74
N GLN A 401 1.05 11.21 7.67
CA GLN A 401 1.81 11.04 8.91
C GLN A 401 3.24 10.59 8.62
N LEU A 402 3.45 9.61 7.75
CA LEU A 402 4.77 9.15 7.34
C LEU A 402 5.56 10.28 6.68
N ARG A 403 4.92 11.07 5.81
CA ARG A 403 5.53 12.24 5.20
C ARG A 403 5.91 13.28 6.25
N HIS A 404 5.05 13.53 7.22
CA HIS A 404 5.35 14.43 8.33
C HIS A 404 6.56 13.92 9.15
N LEU A 405 6.54 12.65 9.57
CA LEU A 405 7.64 12.00 10.30
C LEU A 405 8.95 11.94 9.52
N ALA A 406 8.88 11.80 8.19
CA ALA A 406 10.06 11.80 7.33
C ALA A 406 10.75 13.17 7.27
N LEU A 407 10.02 14.26 7.54
CA LEU A 407 10.51 15.64 7.37
C LEU A 407 10.62 16.44 8.68
N HIS A 408 10.10 15.92 9.79
CA HIS A 408 10.07 16.62 11.08
C HIS A 408 10.68 15.77 12.19
N ASP A 409 11.26 16.45 13.17
CA ASP A 409 11.71 15.86 14.43
C ASP A 409 10.52 15.54 15.31
N THR A 410 10.47 14.32 15.83
CA THR A 410 9.31 13.83 16.61
C THR A 410 9.19 14.45 17.99
N LEU A 411 10.27 15.04 18.51
CA LEU A 411 10.28 15.63 19.85
C LEU A 411 9.82 17.08 19.81
N THR A 412 10.42 17.89 18.94
CA THR A 412 10.18 19.34 18.89
C THR A 412 9.14 19.75 17.86
N GLY A 413 8.84 18.90 16.87
CA GLY A 413 7.96 19.23 15.76
C GLY A 413 8.59 20.15 14.70
N LEU A 414 9.83 20.62 14.91
CA LEU A 414 10.61 21.34 13.90
C LEU A 414 10.96 20.39 12.74
N HIS A 415 11.45 20.96 11.63
CA HIS A 415 12.00 20.14 10.57
C HIS A 415 13.23 19.35 11.03
N ASN A 416 13.42 18.14 10.48
CA ASN A 416 14.55 17.29 10.84
C ASN A 416 15.78 17.53 9.95
N ARG A 417 16.89 16.86 10.29
CA ARG A 417 18.14 16.89 9.52
C ARG A 417 17.98 16.54 8.04
N TYR A 418 17.14 15.55 7.72
CA TYR A 418 16.93 15.15 6.33
C TYR A 418 16.32 16.28 5.50
N TYR A 419 15.32 16.97 6.02
CA TYR A 419 14.72 18.12 5.34
C TYR A 419 15.67 19.33 5.31
N PHE A 420 16.46 19.54 6.37
CA PHE A 420 17.53 20.54 6.39
C PHE A 420 18.51 20.36 5.22
N ASP A 421 19.06 19.14 5.04
CA ASP A 421 20.03 18.87 3.98
C ASP A 421 19.43 19.12 2.60
N GLN A 422 18.15 18.77 2.38
CA GLN A 422 17.44 19.06 1.13
C GLN A 422 17.27 20.56 0.89
N GLN A 423 16.87 21.32 1.90
CA GLN A 423 16.63 22.76 1.77
C GLN A 423 17.93 23.54 1.61
N LEU A 424 19.01 23.17 2.33
CA LEU A 424 20.33 23.77 2.14
C LEU A 424 20.84 23.54 0.72
N ASN A 425 20.73 22.31 0.19
CA ASN A 425 21.05 22.01 -1.20
C ASN A 425 20.26 22.88 -2.19
N GLN A 426 18.96 23.09 -1.94
CA GLN A 426 18.12 23.92 -2.77
C GLN A 426 18.58 25.38 -2.77
N LEU A 427 18.80 25.97 -1.59
CA LEU A 427 19.26 27.35 -1.43
C LEU A 427 20.63 27.57 -2.11
N CYS A 428 21.57 26.63 -1.95
CA CYS A 428 22.87 26.71 -2.65
C CYS A 428 22.71 26.69 -4.19
N ASN A 429 21.73 25.95 -4.73
CA ASN A 429 21.46 25.94 -6.17
C ASN A 429 20.76 27.21 -6.67
N GLU A 430 19.91 27.82 -5.84
CA GLU A 430 19.24 29.09 -6.14
C GLU A 430 20.27 30.21 -6.31
N VAL A 431 21.23 30.32 -5.39
CA VAL A 431 22.28 31.36 -5.43
C VAL A 431 23.26 31.16 -6.61
N LYS A 432 23.51 29.93 -7.05
CA LYS A 432 24.27 29.67 -8.30
C LYS A 432 23.59 30.23 -9.55
N SER A 433 22.28 30.38 -9.51
CA SER A 433 21.46 30.74 -10.67
C SER A 433 21.18 32.25 -10.77
N ALA A 434 21.45 33.02 -9.70
CA ALA A 434 21.22 34.46 -9.65
C ALA A 434 22.29 35.14 -8.78
N GLU A 435 23.05 36.07 -9.36
CA GLU A 435 24.23 36.69 -8.71
C GLU A 435 23.91 37.60 -7.52
N GLU A 436 22.65 38.02 -7.33
CA GLU A 436 22.25 38.99 -6.29
C GLU A 436 21.44 38.39 -5.13
N ILE A 437 21.27 37.06 -5.08
CA ILE A 437 20.51 36.40 -4.00
C ILE A 437 21.48 35.92 -2.92
N GLU A 438 21.22 36.32 -1.68
CA GLU A 438 21.98 35.89 -0.51
C GLU A 438 21.06 35.21 0.51
N HIS A 439 21.57 34.18 1.17
CA HIS A 439 20.92 33.51 2.28
C HIS A 439 21.89 33.43 3.46
N ALA A 440 21.43 32.95 4.61
CA ALA A 440 22.31 32.70 5.74
C ALA A 440 21.95 31.38 6.44
N LEU A 441 22.97 30.74 6.99
CA LEU A 441 22.87 29.55 7.82
C LEU A 441 23.32 29.91 9.24
N ILE A 442 22.41 29.72 10.19
CA ILE A 442 22.69 29.78 11.63
C ILE A 442 22.73 28.34 12.14
N TYR A 443 23.78 27.97 12.83
CA TYR A 443 23.94 26.69 13.52
C TYR A 443 24.08 26.94 15.02
N ILE A 444 23.28 26.25 15.83
CA ILE A 444 23.06 26.55 17.24
C ILE A 444 23.31 25.28 18.06
N ASP A 445 24.05 25.42 19.16
CA ASP A 445 24.28 24.35 20.13
C ASP A 445 23.97 24.88 21.54
N LEU A 446 23.17 24.12 22.30
CA LEU A 446 22.81 24.50 23.67
C LEU A 446 23.97 24.20 24.62
N ASP A 447 24.49 25.25 25.25
CA ASP A 447 25.67 25.13 26.10
C ASP A 447 25.35 24.29 27.34
N HIS A 448 26.23 23.33 27.64
CA HIS A 448 26.14 22.51 28.84
C HIS A 448 24.82 21.72 28.98
N PHE A 449 24.05 21.51 27.90
CA PHE A 449 22.79 20.76 27.95
C PHE A 449 22.93 19.35 28.52
N LYS A 450 24.09 18.71 28.31
CA LYS A 450 24.42 17.42 28.94
C LYS A 450 24.32 17.46 30.47
N ILE A 451 24.69 18.56 31.11
CA ILE A 451 24.58 18.73 32.58
C ILE A 451 23.11 18.67 33.02
N ILE A 452 22.19 19.21 32.22
CA ILE A 452 20.74 19.12 32.47
C ILE A 452 20.29 17.67 32.41
N ASN A 453 20.66 16.94 31.35
CA ASN A 453 20.32 15.53 31.20
C ASN A 453 20.90 14.67 32.34
N ASP A 454 22.17 14.86 32.69
CA ASP A 454 22.84 14.07 33.72
C ASP A 454 22.30 14.39 35.13
N SER A 455 21.87 15.64 35.38
CA SER A 455 21.38 16.07 36.69
C SER A 455 19.88 15.83 36.90
N LYS A 456 19.05 15.90 35.85
CA LYS A 456 17.58 15.89 35.92
C LYS A 456 16.91 14.78 35.12
N GLY A 457 17.68 14.05 34.31
CA GLY A 457 17.20 12.97 33.46
C GLY A 457 16.69 13.47 32.11
N HIS A 458 16.70 12.55 31.13
CA HIS A 458 16.39 12.85 29.73
C HIS A 458 14.97 13.41 29.50
N GLN A 459 13.98 13.00 30.28
CA GLN A 459 12.61 13.53 30.15
C GLN A 459 12.56 15.05 30.36
N GLN A 460 13.44 15.58 31.21
CA GLN A 460 13.48 17.01 31.47
C GLN A 460 14.26 17.76 30.38
N GLY A 461 15.33 17.17 29.87
CA GLY A 461 16.02 17.67 28.68
C GLY A 461 15.07 17.74 27.48
N ASP A 462 14.20 16.75 27.31
CA ASP A 462 13.19 16.72 26.25
C ASP A 462 12.20 17.90 26.34
N ILE A 463 11.83 18.33 27.55
CA ILE A 463 10.98 19.51 27.76
C ILE A 463 11.74 20.79 27.41
N VAL A 464 13.00 20.91 27.84
CA VAL A 464 13.86 22.07 27.48
C VAL A 464 13.98 22.21 25.97
N LEU A 465 14.22 21.11 25.24
CA LEU A 465 14.32 21.13 23.79
C LEU A 465 13.02 21.60 23.12
N LYS A 466 11.86 21.25 23.67
CA LYS A 466 10.56 21.75 23.20
C LYS A 466 10.38 23.24 23.46
N GLU A 467 10.67 23.70 24.66
CA GLU A 467 10.58 25.13 25.00
C GLU A 467 11.52 25.96 24.12
N VAL A 468 12.77 25.51 23.91
CA VAL A 468 13.71 26.16 22.98
C VAL A 468 13.13 26.23 21.56
N SER A 469 12.51 25.16 21.08
CA SER A 469 11.89 25.16 19.75
C SER A 469 10.70 26.12 19.62
N GLU A 470 9.96 26.36 20.71
CA GLU A 470 8.86 27.32 20.73
C GLU A 470 9.38 28.77 20.64
N LEU A 471 10.53 29.07 21.28
CA LEU A 471 11.18 30.39 21.20
C LEU A 471 11.55 30.79 19.77
N PHE A 472 11.84 29.82 18.90
CA PHE A 472 12.13 30.09 17.50
C PHE A 472 10.91 30.62 16.74
N GLY A 473 9.71 30.10 17.02
CA GLY A 473 8.47 30.53 16.36
C GLY A 473 8.14 32.01 16.59
N ASP A 474 8.55 32.57 17.74
CA ASP A 474 8.32 33.98 18.08
C ASP A 474 9.37 34.93 17.47
N LYS A 475 10.55 34.41 17.09
CA LYS A 475 11.69 35.22 16.63
C LYS A 475 11.98 35.12 15.14
N ILE A 476 11.50 34.05 14.49
CA ILE A 476 11.84 33.71 13.11
C ILE A 476 10.57 33.81 12.25
N GLY A 477 10.64 34.59 11.17
CA GLY A 477 9.52 34.77 10.23
C GLY A 477 9.14 33.49 9.49
N GLU A 478 7.87 33.40 9.04
CA GLU A 478 7.33 32.22 8.32
C GLU A 478 8.07 31.90 7.00
N GLU A 479 8.79 32.86 6.45
CA GLU A 479 9.60 32.71 5.23
C GLU A 479 10.91 31.94 5.46
N HIS A 480 11.38 31.86 6.71
CA HIS A 480 12.59 31.17 7.12
C HIS A 480 12.29 29.75 7.60
N LEU A 481 13.31 28.91 7.71
CA LEU A 481 13.15 27.50 8.07
C LEU A 481 13.98 27.15 9.30
N THR A 482 13.36 26.48 10.25
CA THR A 482 13.95 26.07 11.53
C THR A 482 14.03 24.56 11.64
N PHE A 483 15.15 24.06 12.11
CA PHE A 483 15.46 22.63 12.13
C PHE A 483 16.02 22.20 13.47
N ARG A 484 15.72 20.96 13.87
CA ARG A 484 16.52 20.23 14.86
C ARG A 484 17.42 19.24 14.14
N ILE A 485 18.71 19.37 14.34
CA ILE A 485 19.72 18.55 13.66
C ILE A 485 19.90 17.22 14.39
N GLY A 486 19.95 17.27 15.72
CA GLY A 486 20.06 16.09 16.59
C GLY A 486 20.58 16.49 17.96
N GLY A 487 20.24 15.72 19.00
CA GLY A 487 20.64 16.06 20.37
C GLY A 487 20.13 17.44 20.79
N ASP A 488 21.07 18.32 21.12
CA ASP A 488 20.97 19.73 21.50
C ASP A 488 21.30 20.73 20.38
N GLU A 489 21.44 20.24 19.14
CA GLU A 489 21.78 21.07 17.99
C GLU A 489 20.55 21.47 17.17
N PHE A 490 20.51 22.76 16.81
CA PHE A 490 19.48 23.36 15.97
C PHE A 490 20.11 24.12 14.81
N ALA A 491 19.34 24.34 13.75
CA ALA A 491 19.77 25.19 12.64
C ALA A 491 18.63 26.06 12.12
N VAL A 492 18.98 27.20 11.55
CA VAL A 492 18.05 28.11 10.88
C VAL A 492 18.60 28.47 9.51
N LEU A 493 17.76 28.34 8.49
CA LEU A 493 18.03 28.83 7.13
C LEU A 493 17.23 30.12 6.91
N LEU A 494 17.94 31.24 6.83
CA LEU A 494 17.38 32.55 6.54
C LEU A 494 17.43 32.81 5.03
N LYS A 495 16.27 32.96 4.43
CA LYS A 495 16.11 33.19 2.97
C LYS A 495 16.11 34.67 2.68
N HIS A 496 16.78 35.06 1.60
CA HIS A 496 16.92 36.44 1.12
C HIS A 496 17.44 37.39 2.23
N THR A 497 18.51 36.99 2.91
CA THR A 497 19.02 37.69 4.09
C THR A 497 20.52 37.91 3.98
N ASN A 498 20.96 39.16 4.14
CA ASN A 498 22.38 39.52 4.19
C ASN A 498 22.99 39.16 5.56
N LEU A 499 24.32 39.17 5.65
CA LEU A 499 25.03 38.77 6.87
C LEU A 499 24.69 39.63 8.11
N LEU A 500 24.45 40.94 7.93
CA LEU A 500 24.17 41.85 9.05
C LEU A 500 22.79 41.54 9.68
N ASP A 501 21.77 41.40 8.84
CA ASP A 501 20.42 41.06 9.27
C ASP A 501 20.39 39.64 9.89
N ALA A 502 21.15 38.71 9.31
CA ALA A 502 21.30 37.36 9.86
C ALA A 502 21.97 37.37 11.25
N HIS A 503 22.97 38.21 11.45
CA HIS A 503 23.61 38.39 12.75
C HIS A 503 22.65 38.95 13.80
N MET A 504 21.84 39.95 13.46
CA MET A 504 20.81 40.46 14.39
C MET A 504 19.76 39.41 14.76
N CYS A 505 19.38 38.55 13.80
CA CYS A 505 18.47 37.43 14.04
C CYS A 505 19.12 36.41 14.99
N ALA A 506 20.37 36.03 14.74
CA ALA A 506 21.13 35.13 15.60
C ALA A 506 21.28 35.67 17.04
N GLU A 507 21.61 36.94 17.20
CA GLU A 507 21.70 37.60 18.52
C GLU A 507 20.34 37.58 19.24
N SER A 508 19.25 37.84 18.51
CA SER A 508 17.90 37.78 19.07
C SER A 508 17.53 36.38 19.57
N ILE A 509 18.00 35.33 18.88
CA ILE A 509 17.82 33.94 19.32
C ILE A 509 18.66 33.65 20.57
N CYS A 510 19.93 34.06 20.57
CA CYS A 510 20.83 33.88 21.71
C CYS A 510 20.24 34.52 22.98
N MET A 511 19.83 35.79 22.89
CA MET A 511 19.19 36.51 23.98
C MET A 511 17.88 35.88 24.44
N ALA A 512 17.05 35.39 23.51
CA ALA A 512 15.79 34.75 23.86
C ALA A 512 15.99 33.48 24.69
N ILE A 513 17.01 32.67 24.35
CA ILE A 513 17.34 31.46 25.11
C ILE A 513 17.91 31.81 26.49
N GLU A 514 18.80 32.81 26.56
CA GLU A 514 19.41 33.26 27.82
C GLU A 514 18.37 33.86 28.80
N GLU A 515 17.45 34.69 28.30
CA GLU A 515 16.42 35.34 29.12
C GLU A 515 15.30 34.38 29.56
N HIS A 516 15.09 33.29 28.82
CA HIS A 516 14.03 32.34 29.13
C HIS A 516 14.38 31.50 30.36
N LYS A 517 13.43 31.43 31.30
CA LYS A 517 13.58 30.62 32.51
C LYS A 517 12.96 29.25 32.30
N PHE A 518 13.80 28.23 32.23
CA PHE A 518 13.37 26.84 32.15
C PHE A 518 12.98 26.37 33.56
N HIS A 519 11.71 26.03 33.75
CA HIS A 519 11.16 25.69 35.07
C HIS A 519 11.15 24.17 35.28
N PHE A 520 11.76 23.71 36.37
CA PHE A 520 11.70 22.31 36.82
C PHE A 520 11.15 22.28 38.25
N GLU A 521 9.92 21.80 38.42
CA GLU A 521 9.22 21.81 39.71
C GLU A 521 9.24 23.23 40.34
N ASP A 522 9.92 23.41 41.47
CA ASP A 522 10.06 24.70 42.19
C ASP A 522 11.31 25.51 41.81
N ASN A 523 12.17 25.03 40.90
CA ASN A 523 13.44 25.67 40.56
C ASN A 523 13.46 26.20 39.12
N ALA A 524 14.06 27.38 38.91
CA ALA A 524 14.29 27.95 37.58
C ALA A 524 15.78 27.84 37.20
N TYR A 525 16.05 27.48 35.95
CA TYR A 525 17.40 27.35 35.39
C TYR A 525 17.57 28.27 34.20
N SER A 526 18.77 28.82 34.05
CA SER A 526 19.22 29.54 32.87
C SER A 526 20.01 28.60 31.97
N LEU A 527 19.74 28.68 30.68
CA LEU A 527 20.47 27.97 29.63
C LEU A 527 21.02 29.03 28.67
N SER A 528 22.20 28.78 28.09
CA SER A 528 22.75 29.60 27.03
C SER A 528 22.93 28.76 25.76
N CYS A 529 23.24 29.41 24.65
CA CYS A 529 23.64 28.73 23.43
C CYS A 529 24.84 29.40 22.77
N SER A 530 25.66 28.59 22.13
CA SER A 530 26.69 29.08 21.21
C SER A 530 26.13 29.04 19.78
N ILE A 531 26.41 30.06 18.98
CA ILE A 531 25.88 30.18 17.61
C ILE A 531 27.01 30.41 16.61
N GLY A 532 27.06 29.58 15.57
CA GLY A 532 27.86 29.80 14.36
C GLY A 532 26.99 30.33 13.23
N LEU A 533 27.38 31.45 12.62
CA LEU A 533 26.69 32.06 11.50
C LEU A 533 27.57 32.04 10.26
N THR A 534 27.03 31.64 9.11
CA THR A 534 27.69 31.85 7.81
C THR A 534 26.71 32.36 6.76
N GLN A 535 27.19 33.19 5.85
CA GLN A 535 26.42 33.67 4.70
C GLN A 535 26.49 32.63 3.58
N ILE A 536 25.38 32.36 2.89
CA ILE A 536 25.32 31.52 1.71
C ILE A 536 25.24 32.45 0.49
N THR A 537 26.31 32.45 -0.29
CA THR A 537 26.52 33.30 -1.46
C THR A 537 26.96 32.43 -2.64
N ASN A 538 27.12 33.03 -3.83
CA ASN A 538 27.58 32.30 -5.01
C ASN A 538 29.03 31.80 -4.84
N GLU A 539 29.82 32.45 -3.98
CA GLU A 539 31.23 32.10 -3.73
C GLU A 539 31.40 30.84 -2.86
N ASN A 540 30.38 30.47 -2.07
CA ASN A 540 30.40 29.29 -1.18
C ASN A 540 29.16 28.41 -1.33
N ALA A 541 28.56 28.37 -2.53
CA ALA A 541 27.34 27.64 -2.85
C ALA A 541 27.48 26.09 -2.89
N ASP A 542 28.32 25.52 -2.03
CA ASP A 542 28.36 24.09 -1.73
C ASP A 542 27.82 23.86 -0.30
N PRO A 543 26.79 23.00 -0.12
CA PRO A 543 26.21 22.73 1.19
C PRO A 543 27.21 22.21 2.23
N SER A 544 28.18 21.40 1.80
CA SER A 544 29.18 20.83 2.71
C SER A 544 30.11 21.93 3.23
N GLU A 545 30.50 22.85 2.35
CA GLU A 545 31.29 24.02 2.73
C GLU A 545 30.50 24.98 3.62
N CYS A 546 29.23 25.27 3.34
CA CYS A 546 28.38 26.09 4.20
C CYS A 546 28.29 25.51 5.63
N LEU A 547 28.04 24.19 5.74
CA LEU A 547 28.02 23.52 7.04
C LEU A 547 29.36 23.60 7.76
N LYS A 548 30.47 23.31 7.06
CA LYS A 548 31.82 23.40 7.63
C LYS A 548 32.11 24.80 8.18
N GLN A 549 31.71 25.85 7.46
CA GLN A 549 31.89 27.24 7.89
C GLN A 549 31.05 27.57 9.13
N ALA A 550 29.80 27.13 9.18
CA ALA A 550 28.94 27.30 10.34
C ALA A 550 29.48 26.55 11.58
N ASP A 551 29.97 25.32 11.41
CA ASP A 551 30.58 24.52 12.49
C ASP A 551 31.86 25.17 13.04
N ILE A 552 32.73 25.70 12.16
CA ILE A 552 33.93 26.42 12.58
C ILE A 552 33.54 27.66 13.40
N ALA A 553 32.56 28.42 12.91
CA ALA A 553 32.10 29.59 13.62
C ALA A 553 31.50 29.24 14.98
N LEU A 554 30.69 28.18 15.05
CA LEU A 554 30.13 27.67 16.31
C LEU A 554 31.24 27.26 17.30
N TYR A 555 32.27 26.58 16.81
CA TYR A 555 33.40 26.18 17.65
C TYR A 555 34.15 27.40 18.23
N ILE A 556 34.38 28.44 17.42
CA ILE A 556 34.98 29.68 17.90
C ILE A 556 34.09 30.34 18.95
N ALA A 557 32.77 30.37 18.73
CA ALA A 557 31.83 30.88 19.73
C ALA A 557 31.96 30.15 21.08
N LYS A 558 32.11 28.82 21.04
CA LYS A 558 32.32 28.01 22.25
C LYS A 558 33.64 28.33 22.96
N ASN A 559 34.69 28.66 22.22
CA ASN A 559 36.01 28.96 22.77
C ASN A 559 36.17 30.40 23.26
N LEU A 560 35.45 31.36 22.66
CA LEU A 560 35.44 32.76 23.07
C LEU A 560 34.60 33.02 24.34
N GLY A 561 34.06 31.97 24.96
CA GLY A 561 33.35 32.06 26.23
C GLY A 561 31.93 31.53 26.22
N ARG A 562 31.43 31.00 25.08
CA ARG A 562 30.04 30.55 24.89
C ARG A 562 29.03 31.72 24.99
N ASN A 563 27.74 31.43 24.88
CA ASN A 563 26.65 32.43 24.94
C ASN A 563 26.86 33.62 23.98
N LEU A 564 27.28 33.35 22.75
CA LEU A 564 27.56 34.39 21.76
C LEU A 564 27.39 33.89 20.34
N VAL A 565 27.24 34.84 19.42
CA VAL A 565 27.22 34.60 17.97
C VAL A 565 28.58 34.89 17.38
N HIS A 566 29.16 33.93 16.66
CA HIS A 566 30.33 34.16 15.83
C HIS A 566 29.99 34.05 14.36
N CYS A 567 30.45 35.01 13.56
CA CYS A 567 30.25 35.03 12.12
C CYS A 567 31.48 34.45 11.41
N TYR A 568 31.28 33.47 10.56
CA TYR A 568 32.33 32.98 9.69
C TYR A 568 32.76 34.09 8.72
N ASN A 569 34.05 34.41 8.76
CA ASN A 569 34.70 35.31 7.81
C ASN A 569 35.99 34.64 7.34
N LYS A 570 36.15 34.52 6.02
CA LYS A 570 37.30 33.89 5.39
C LYS A 570 38.61 34.66 5.61
N GLU A 571 38.55 35.95 5.94
CA GLU A 571 39.71 36.80 6.24
C GLU A 571 40.10 36.77 7.73
N ASP A 572 39.31 36.13 8.59
CA ASP A 572 39.60 35.98 10.01
C ASP A 572 40.62 34.85 10.24
N GLU A 573 41.74 35.19 10.88
CA GLU A 573 42.89 34.31 11.15
C GLU A 573 42.49 33.10 12.03
N GLN A 574 41.49 33.27 12.92
CA GLN A 574 40.97 32.19 13.76
C GLN A 574 40.15 31.17 12.94
N ASN A 575 39.31 31.65 12.02
CA ASN A 575 38.54 30.81 11.10
C ASN A 575 39.46 30.00 10.17
N GLN A 576 40.51 30.63 9.61
CA GLN A 576 41.47 29.95 8.74
C GLN A 576 42.27 28.86 9.47
N THR A 577 42.69 29.13 10.71
CA THR A 577 43.46 28.18 11.53
C THR A 577 42.64 26.92 11.83
N LEU A 578 41.35 27.09 12.15
CA LEU A 578 40.43 25.98 12.43
C LEU A 578 39.99 25.20 11.19
N GLN A 579 39.74 25.89 10.07
CA GLN A 579 39.45 25.24 8.79
C GLN A 579 40.61 24.32 8.35
N THR A 580 41.82 24.82 8.50
CA THR A 580 43.06 24.06 8.28
C THR A 580 43.16 22.90 9.26
N GLY A 581 42.91 23.13 10.57
CA GLY A 581 42.86 22.10 11.62
C GLY A 581 41.92 20.93 11.31
N LEU A 582 40.70 21.19 10.83
CA LEU A 582 39.73 20.16 10.47
C LEU A 582 40.18 19.28 9.31
N GLU A 583 40.85 19.87 8.31
CA GLU A 583 41.48 19.14 7.20
C GLU A 583 42.62 18.22 7.68
N TRP A 584 43.29 18.61 8.78
CA TRP A 584 44.35 17.82 9.41
C TRP A 584 43.85 16.59 10.17
N GLY A 585 42.59 16.52 10.60
CA GLY A 585 42.10 15.50 11.54
C GLY A 585 42.44 14.05 11.15
N HIS A 586 42.29 13.68 9.87
CA HIS A 586 42.64 12.34 9.39
C HIS A 586 44.15 12.11 9.28
N SER A 587 44.89 13.09 8.75
CA SER A 587 46.34 13.01 8.57
C SER A 587 47.10 13.04 9.90
N VAL A 588 46.63 13.80 10.87
CA VAL A 588 47.18 13.87 12.23
C VAL A 588 46.93 12.57 12.97
N ARG A 589 45.71 12.01 12.91
CA ARG A 589 45.42 10.70 13.50
C ARG A 589 46.31 9.61 12.91
N GLN A 590 46.49 9.59 11.59
CA GLN A 590 47.42 8.66 10.94
C GLN A 590 48.87 8.90 11.37
N ALA A 591 49.32 10.16 11.48
CA ALA A 591 50.67 10.48 11.95
C ALA A 591 50.91 10.01 13.39
N LEU A 592 49.92 10.19 14.28
CA LEU A 592 49.97 9.70 15.67
C LEU A 592 50.01 8.17 15.74
N GLN A 593 49.24 7.47 14.89
CA GLN A 593 49.21 6.00 14.83
C GLN A 593 50.49 5.40 14.21
N ASN A 594 51.14 6.13 13.30
CA ASN A 594 52.36 5.70 12.61
C ASN A 594 53.64 6.17 13.31
N ASP A 595 53.56 6.61 14.58
CA ASP A 595 54.69 7.16 15.35
C ASP A 595 55.47 8.29 14.63
N SER A 596 54.78 9.06 13.78
CA SER A 596 55.36 10.15 12.98
C SER A 596 55.39 11.48 13.74
N ILE A 597 55.70 11.39 15.04
CA ILE A 597 55.83 12.54 15.93
C ILE A 597 57.29 12.83 16.25
N GLU A 598 57.59 14.09 16.50
CA GLU A 598 58.91 14.55 16.93
C GLU A 598 58.75 15.40 18.18
N LEU A 599 59.66 15.22 19.15
CA LEU A 599 59.70 16.05 20.34
C LEU A 599 60.87 17.03 20.24
N HIS A 600 60.55 18.30 20.34
CA HIS A 600 61.54 19.34 20.61
C HIS A 600 61.63 19.54 22.12
N TYR A 601 62.81 19.89 22.61
CA TYR A 601 63.07 20.10 24.02
C TYR A 601 63.50 21.55 24.25
N GLN A 602 62.84 22.21 25.21
CA GLN A 602 63.22 23.55 25.63
C GLN A 602 63.85 23.49 27.03
N PRO A 603 65.08 24.01 27.22
CA PRO A 603 65.73 23.99 28.53
C PRO A 603 65.12 25.01 29.49
N ILE A 604 64.98 24.59 30.74
CA ILE A 604 64.49 25.41 31.85
C ILE A 604 65.69 25.73 32.75
N TRP A 605 65.90 27.02 33.00
CA TRP A 605 67.08 27.54 33.67
C TRP A 605 66.86 27.69 35.18
N ASP A 606 67.76 27.16 36.00
CA ASP A 606 67.80 27.38 37.46
C ASP A 606 68.54 28.68 37.77
N PHE A 607 67.84 29.71 38.23
CA PHE A 607 68.46 31.01 38.53
C PHE A 607 69.45 30.94 39.70
N LYS A 608 69.23 30.04 40.65
CA LYS A 608 70.04 29.89 41.86
C LYS A 608 71.31 29.08 41.60
N LYS A 609 71.20 27.95 40.90
CA LYS A 609 72.33 27.06 40.56
C LYS A 609 73.05 27.48 39.28
N GLN A 610 72.45 28.38 38.49
CA GLN A 610 72.99 28.88 37.23
C GLN A 610 73.33 27.76 36.24
N GLN A 611 72.40 26.83 36.08
CA GLN A 611 72.52 25.70 35.17
C GLN A 611 71.14 25.34 34.60
N ILE A 612 71.12 24.48 33.59
CA ILE A 612 69.87 23.88 33.11
C ILE A 612 69.37 22.90 34.17
N ALA A 613 68.12 23.07 34.60
CA ALA A 613 67.49 22.20 35.60
C ALA A 613 66.94 20.93 34.95
N TYR A 614 66.07 21.14 33.96
CA TYR A 614 65.35 20.11 33.21
C TYR A 614 64.91 20.68 31.86
N TYR A 615 64.20 19.89 31.07
CA TYR A 615 63.72 20.27 29.74
C TYR A 615 62.20 20.08 29.64
N GLU A 616 61.50 20.95 28.93
CA GLU A 616 60.12 20.72 28.55
C GLU A 616 60.07 20.04 27.17
N ALA A 617 59.28 18.96 27.04
CA ALA A 617 59.01 18.31 25.77
C ALA A 617 57.82 18.95 25.06
N LEU A 618 58.08 19.45 23.86
CA LEU A 618 57.12 20.14 23.01
C LEU A 618 56.89 19.35 21.73
N LEU A 619 55.66 18.91 21.53
CA LEU A 619 55.26 18.08 20.39
C LEU A 619 55.38 18.85 19.07
N ARG A 620 55.87 18.16 18.04
CA ARG A 620 55.83 18.56 16.63
C ARG A 620 55.35 17.38 15.80
N LEU A 621 54.61 17.64 14.73
CA LEU A 621 54.24 16.60 13.76
C LEU A 621 55.09 16.74 12.50
N LYS A 622 55.55 15.61 11.98
CA LYS A 622 56.22 15.54 10.68
C LYS A 622 55.28 14.95 9.65
N ILE A 623 54.77 15.78 8.74
CA ILE A 623 53.93 15.32 7.63
C ILE A 623 54.59 15.74 6.32
N ASN A 624 54.87 14.77 5.45
CA ASN A 624 55.52 14.98 4.15
C ASN A 624 56.87 15.73 4.20
N GLY A 625 57.58 15.67 5.34
CA GLY A 625 58.86 16.35 5.55
C GLY A 625 58.74 17.78 6.11
N GLU A 626 57.54 18.31 6.27
CA GLU A 626 57.28 19.60 6.93
C GLU A 626 56.99 19.41 8.42
N THR A 627 57.42 20.39 9.23
CA THR A 627 57.19 20.40 10.69
C THR A 627 55.98 21.26 11.01
N ILE A 628 54.97 20.66 11.62
CA ILE A 628 53.70 21.29 11.98
C ILE A 628 53.67 21.53 13.49
N TYR A 629 53.23 22.72 13.87
CA TYR A 629 53.23 23.18 15.26
C TYR A 629 51.88 22.89 15.96
N PRO A 630 51.90 22.69 17.30
CA PRO A 630 50.72 22.33 18.09
C PRO A 630 49.47 23.18 17.86
N ASN A 631 49.63 24.49 17.71
CA ASN A 631 48.53 25.43 17.49
C ASN A 631 47.71 25.13 16.21
N GLN A 632 48.28 24.41 15.25
CA GLN A 632 47.60 24.06 14.01
C GLN A 632 46.81 22.75 14.08
N PHE A 633 47.12 21.84 15.02
CA PHE A 633 46.51 20.50 15.05
C PHE A 633 45.91 20.07 16.39
N ILE A 634 46.31 20.66 17.53
CA ILE A 634 45.70 20.34 18.83
C ILE A 634 44.20 20.66 18.85
N PRO A 635 43.71 21.81 18.32
CA PRO A 635 42.27 22.08 18.26
C PRO A 635 41.49 21.01 17.49
N ALA A 636 42.09 20.45 16.44
CA ALA A 636 41.49 19.38 15.66
C ALA A 636 41.42 18.05 16.44
N LEU A 637 42.45 17.73 17.21
CA LEU A 637 42.47 16.55 18.08
C LEU A 637 41.47 16.67 19.23
N GLU A 638 41.31 17.87 19.78
CA GLU A 638 40.29 18.16 20.80
C GLU A 638 38.89 17.96 20.23
N LEU A 639 38.62 18.49 19.03
CA LEU A 639 37.35 18.31 18.35
C LEU A 639 37.03 16.83 18.06
N LEU A 640 38.04 16.04 17.71
CA LEU A 640 37.90 14.61 17.42
C LEU A 640 37.95 13.70 18.66
N ASN A 641 38.10 14.27 19.87
CA ASN A 641 38.32 13.54 21.12
C ASN A 641 39.52 12.56 21.08
N ASP A 642 40.56 12.90 20.31
CA ASP A 642 41.76 12.08 20.11
C ASP A 642 42.99 12.60 20.89
N THR A 643 42.82 13.58 21.78
CA THR A 643 43.89 14.11 22.65
C THR A 643 44.53 13.04 23.53
N PHE A 644 43.78 12.02 23.94
CA PHE A 644 44.32 10.88 24.68
C PHE A 644 45.34 10.06 23.85
N LEU A 645 45.07 9.86 22.55
CA LEU A 645 45.99 9.18 21.65
C LEU A 645 47.30 9.97 21.52
N MET A 646 47.19 11.30 21.42
CA MET A 646 48.35 12.19 21.38
C MET A 646 49.18 12.07 22.66
N ASP A 647 48.57 12.23 23.83
CA ASP A 647 49.28 12.19 25.11
C ASP A 647 49.98 10.84 25.32
N GLN A 648 49.35 9.72 24.95
CA GLN A 648 49.99 8.41 25.01
C GLN A 648 51.26 8.33 24.15
N CYS A 649 51.23 8.88 22.93
CA CYS A 649 52.38 8.90 22.03
C CYS A 649 53.48 9.84 22.57
N VAL A 650 53.13 11.02 23.10
CA VAL A 650 54.09 11.94 23.71
C VAL A 650 54.77 11.30 24.92
N ILE A 651 54.00 10.72 25.84
CA ILE A 651 54.51 10.04 27.05
C ILE A 651 55.50 8.94 26.68
N ARG A 652 55.09 8.05 25.75
CA ARG A 652 55.94 6.94 25.28
C ARG A 652 57.24 7.47 24.70
N THR A 653 57.16 8.50 23.85
CA THR A 653 58.32 9.04 23.13
C THR A 653 59.27 9.81 24.05
N ALA A 654 58.75 10.59 24.99
CA ALA A 654 59.53 11.34 25.96
C ALA A 654 60.24 10.41 26.97
N ILE A 655 59.55 9.37 27.47
CA ILE A 655 60.14 8.38 28.36
C ILE A 655 61.22 7.57 27.62
N LYS A 656 60.97 7.18 26.37
CA LYS A 656 61.99 6.54 25.53
C LYS A 656 63.23 7.44 25.36
N ALA A 657 63.03 8.72 25.05
CA ALA A 657 64.14 9.67 24.90
C ALA A 657 64.94 9.86 26.20
N LEU A 658 64.28 9.89 27.36
CA LEU A 658 64.92 9.90 28.68
C LEU A 658 65.83 8.68 28.93
N ALA A 659 65.46 7.51 28.39
CA ALA A 659 66.27 6.30 28.50
C ALA A 659 67.48 6.33 27.55
N GLU A 660 67.30 6.84 26.34
CA GLU A 660 68.31 6.81 25.27
C GLU A 660 69.33 7.97 25.37
N HIS A 661 68.97 9.08 26.02
CA HIS A 661 69.79 10.29 26.04
C HIS A 661 70.01 10.85 27.45
N GLU A 662 71.23 10.66 27.99
CA GLU A 662 71.61 11.13 29.34
C GLU A 662 71.56 12.65 29.52
N ILE A 663 71.65 13.43 28.42
CA ILE A 663 71.57 14.89 28.48
C ILE A 663 70.22 15.39 29.03
N LEU A 664 69.16 14.60 28.84
CA LEU A 664 67.85 14.88 29.41
C LEU A 664 67.84 14.43 30.87
N SER A 665 68.30 15.27 31.79
CA SER A 665 68.29 14.97 33.24
C SER A 665 66.89 14.62 33.74
N GLN A 666 65.92 15.44 33.35
CA GLN A 666 64.50 15.34 33.65
C GLN A 666 63.71 16.03 32.53
N VAL A 667 62.51 15.52 32.23
CA VAL A 667 61.65 16.05 31.17
C VAL A 667 60.26 16.37 31.72
N ALA A 668 59.78 17.57 31.44
CA ALA A 668 58.41 18.00 31.65
C ALA A 668 57.55 17.67 30.44
N ILE A 669 56.36 17.13 30.68
CA ILE A 669 55.42 16.65 29.65
C ILE A 669 54.04 17.25 29.94
N ASN A 670 53.52 18.00 28.98
CA ASN A 670 52.16 18.51 29.02
C ASN A 670 51.12 17.39 28.92
N LEU A 671 50.09 17.45 29.76
CA LEU A 671 48.94 16.55 29.72
C LEU A 671 47.66 17.33 29.42
N SER A 672 46.85 16.81 28.49
CA SER A 672 45.53 17.36 28.25
C SER A 672 44.59 17.12 29.44
N ALA A 673 43.59 18.00 29.60
CA ALA A 673 42.55 17.87 30.63
C ALA A 673 41.83 16.51 30.56
N HIS A 674 41.60 16.02 29.34
CA HIS A 674 40.90 14.75 29.09
C HIS A 674 41.71 13.54 29.56
N SER A 675 43.00 13.48 29.21
CA SER A 675 43.87 12.40 29.67
C SER A 675 44.03 12.39 31.19
N PHE A 676 44.00 13.58 31.80
CA PHE A 676 44.15 13.70 33.25
C PHE A 676 43.02 13.06 34.04
N LEU A 677 41.82 13.05 33.47
CA LEU A 677 40.62 12.43 34.06
C LEU A 677 40.48 10.95 33.70
N ASP A 678 41.35 10.42 32.83
CA ASP A 678 41.31 9.03 32.39
C ASP A 678 42.09 8.11 33.33
N GLU A 679 41.38 7.18 33.98
CA GLU A 679 41.97 6.18 34.88
C GLU A 679 43.02 5.28 34.19
N ARG A 680 43.01 5.19 32.86
CA ARG A 680 43.97 4.39 32.08
C ARG A 680 45.34 5.06 31.94
N LEU A 681 45.44 6.36 32.24
CA LEU A 681 46.69 7.11 32.09
C LEU A 681 47.79 6.61 33.05
N GLN A 682 47.46 6.37 34.32
CA GLN A 682 48.44 5.90 35.31
C GLN A 682 49.04 4.52 34.93
N PRO A 683 48.24 3.48 34.60
CA PRO A 683 48.78 2.22 34.10
C PRO A 683 49.68 2.37 32.87
N HIS A 684 49.33 3.27 31.94
CA HIS A 684 50.13 3.53 30.75
C HIS A 684 51.50 4.12 31.09
N ILE A 685 51.55 5.15 31.93
CA ILE A 685 52.80 5.76 32.40
C ILE A 685 53.68 4.72 33.11
N GLN A 686 53.09 3.92 34.01
CA GLN A 686 53.81 2.88 34.74
C GLN A 686 54.39 1.82 33.79
N ALA A 687 53.66 1.43 32.75
CA ALA A 687 54.13 0.51 31.73
C ALA A 687 55.33 1.09 30.97
N CYS A 688 55.24 2.34 30.48
CA CYS A 688 56.33 2.99 29.74
C CYS A 688 57.60 3.16 30.60
N LEU A 689 57.47 3.61 31.86
CA LEU A 689 58.60 3.75 32.78
C LEU A 689 59.32 2.40 33.00
N LYS A 690 58.54 1.32 33.17
CA LYS A 690 59.07 -0.02 33.39
C LYS A 690 59.73 -0.59 32.13
N GLU A 691 59.11 -0.40 30.97
CA GLU A 691 59.61 -0.86 29.67
C GLU A 691 60.98 -0.24 29.35
N HIS A 692 61.12 1.07 29.53
CA HIS A 692 62.35 1.81 29.22
C HIS A 692 63.32 1.96 30.40
N GLN A 693 63.00 1.37 31.57
CA GLN A 693 63.82 1.42 32.79
C GLN A 693 64.17 2.85 33.23
N VAL A 694 63.23 3.79 33.07
CA VAL A 694 63.39 5.18 33.47
C VAL A 694 62.87 5.37 34.89
N SER A 695 63.67 6.02 35.73
CA SER A 695 63.24 6.42 37.07
C SER A 695 62.13 7.47 36.99
N ALA A 696 61.03 7.25 37.70
CA ALA A 696 59.84 8.11 37.67
C ALA A 696 60.15 9.58 38.03
N ASN A 697 61.14 9.82 38.90
CA ASN A 697 61.57 11.16 39.30
C ASN A 697 62.20 11.99 38.18
N ARG A 698 62.49 11.39 37.02
CA ARG A 698 62.96 12.10 35.81
C ARG A 698 61.82 12.61 34.94
N VAL A 699 60.57 12.41 35.34
CA VAL A 699 59.38 12.88 34.61
C VAL A 699 58.61 13.88 35.47
N ILE A 700 58.33 15.05 34.89
CA ILE A 700 57.42 16.05 35.44
C ILE A 700 56.20 16.08 34.51
N PHE A 701 54.99 16.03 35.06
CA PHE A 701 53.78 16.25 34.28
C PHE A 701 53.26 17.66 34.52
N GLU A 702 52.84 18.33 33.45
CA GLU A 702 52.29 19.68 33.49
C GLU A 702 50.81 19.64 33.10
N ILE A 703 49.98 20.42 33.80
CA ILE A 703 48.57 20.62 33.49
C ILE A 703 48.24 22.10 33.61
N THR A 704 47.42 22.62 32.71
CA THR A 704 46.99 24.01 32.80
C THR A 704 46.11 24.25 34.03
N GLU A 705 46.15 25.48 34.55
CA GLU A 705 45.33 25.94 35.66
C GLU A 705 43.84 25.61 35.44
N SER A 706 43.28 26.00 34.30
CA SER A 706 41.88 25.76 33.94
C SER A 706 41.51 24.28 33.92
N ALA A 707 42.37 23.42 33.35
CA ALA A 707 42.14 21.98 33.30
C ALA A 707 42.12 21.34 34.69
N SER A 708 42.96 21.84 35.59
CA SER A 708 43.06 21.31 36.94
C SER A 708 41.78 21.58 37.78
N ILE A 709 41.14 22.75 37.57
CA ILE A 709 40.01 23.25 38.39
C ILE A 709 38.70 22.53 38.08
N ASN A 710 38.48 22.14 36.81
CA ASN A 710 37.24 21.54 36.34
C ASN A 710 36.79 20.31 37.15
N ASN A 711 37.74 19.54 37.72
CA ASN A 711 37.44 18.44 38.64
C ASN A 711 38.54 18.24 39.69
N LEU A 712 38.62 19.19 40.62
CA LEU A 712 39.64 19.25 41.67
C LEU A 712 39.89 17.91 42.40
N ASN A 713 38.85 17.14 42.76
CA ASN A 713 39.00 15.89 43.51
C ASN A 713 39.66 14.79 42.67
N ALA A 714 39.24 14.64 41.41
CA ALA A 714 39.87 13.72 40.48
C ALA A 714 41.33 14.15 40.21
N THR A 715 41.53 15.46 40.03
CA THR A 715 42.86 16.04 39.80
C THR A 715 43.80 15.73 40.97
N GLN A 716 43.39 15.99 42.21
CA GLN A 716 44.18 15.68 43.41
C GLN A 716 44.54 14.20 43.51
N THR A 717 43.58 13.31 43.23
CA THR A 717 43.78 11.86 43.29
C THR A 717 44.81 11.43 42.26
N MET A 718 44.73 11.95 41.04
CA MET A 718 45.65 11.61 39.96
C MET A 718 47.07 12.13 40.24
N ILE A 719 47.23 13.39 40.66
CA ILE A 719 48.54 13.94 41.03
C ILE A 719 49.16 13.12 42.17
N LYS A 720 48.35 12.77 43.19
CA LYS A 720 48.83 11.93 44.30
C LYS A 720 49.30 10.56 43.81
N ASN A 721 48.53 9.90 42.96
CA ASN A 721 48.89 8.59 42.39
C ASN A 721 50.20 8.64 41.58
N LEU A 722 50.41 9.71 40.80
CA LEU A 722 51.64 9.90 40.03
C LEU A 722 52.84 10.27 40.93
N ASN A 723 52.62 11.07 41.98
CA ASN A 723 53.63 11.33 43.02
C ASN A 723 54.03 10.04 43.76
N ASP A 724 53.06 9.16 44.07
CA ASP A 724 53.31 7.86 44.72
C ASP A 724 54.12 6.91 43.81
N LEU A 725 54.00 7.05 42.48
CA LEU A 725 54.90 6.40 41.51
C LEU A 725 56.31 7.00 41.49
N GLY A 726 56.45 8.25 41.97
CA GLY A 726 57.70 9.00 42.03
C GLY A 726 57.85 10.06 40.94
N CYS A 727 56.82 10.33 40.13
CA CYS A 727 56.80 11.46 39.18
C CYS A 727 56.59 12.79 39.90
N HIS A 728 56.98 13.88 39.26
CA HIS A 728 56.69 15.24 39.74
C HIS A 728 55.55 15.86 38.93
N PHE A 729 55.04 16.97 39.45
CA PHE A 729 53.91 17.68 38.87
C PHE A 729 54.10 19.19 38.92
N ALA A 730 53.67 19.87 37.85
CA ALA A 730 53.66 21.32 37.72
C ALA A 730 52.26 21.80 37.30
N ILE A 731 51.90 22.98 37.77
CA ILE A 731 50.69 23.69 37.32
C ILE A 731 51.14 24.74 36.32
N ASP A 732 50.54 24.73 35.14
CA ASP A 732 50.85 25.59 34.00
C ASP A 732 49.86 26.75 33.84
N ASP A 733 50.27 27.80 33.11
CA ASP A 733 49.47 29.00 32.81
C ASP A 733 48.84 29.69 34.05
N PHE A 734 49.53 29.67 35.19
CA PHE A 734 48.94 30.13 36.45
C PHE A 734 48.79 31.66 36.49
N GLY A 735 47.56 32.12 36.74
CA GLY A 735 47.19 33.51 36.95
C GLY A 735 46.25 34.08 35.88
N THR A 736 45.95 33.34 34.81
CA THR A 736 45.00 33.74 33.76
C THR A 736 43.54 33.49 34.15
N GLY A 737 43.28 32.64 35.14
CA GLY A 737 41.95 32.35 35.68
C GLY A 737 41.65 32.98 37.06
N PHE A 738 40.38 32.96 37.47
CA PHE A 738 39.91 33.43 38.79
C PHE A 738 40.23 32.46 39.95
N SER A 739 41.40 31.82 39.96
CA SER A 739 41.75 30.88 41.02
C SER A 739 41.96 31.55 42.36
N THR A 740 41.28 31.03 43.38
CA THR A 740 41.52 31.44 44.76
C THR A 740 42.76 30.73 45.29
N PHE A 741 43.61 31.38 46.09
CA PHE A 741 44.79 30.76 46.74
C PHE A 741 44.50 29.43 47.49
N SER A 742 43.26 29.27 47.95
CA SER A 742 42.76 28.02 48.53
C SER A 742 42.93 26.82 47.59
N TYR A 743 42.83 27.03 46.28
CA TYR A 743 42.97 26.01 45.25
C TYR A 743 44.41 25.48 45.17
N LEU A 744 45.37 26.40 45.01
CA LEU A 744 46.79 26.07 44.89
C LEU A 744 47.32 25.32 46.12
N LYS A 745 46.78 25.62 47.32
CA LYS A 745 47.10 24.93 48.56
C LYS A 745 46.71 23.44 48.57
N GLN A 746 45.66 23.07 47.84
CA GLN A 746 45.12 21.71 47.89
C GLN A 746 45.75 20.77 46.84
N LEU A 747 46.43 21.31 45.82
CA LEU A 747 47.10 20.51 44.81
C LEU A 747 48.52 20.11 45.25
N PRO A 748 48.86 18.81 45.27
CA PRO A 748 50.19 18.33 45.64
C PRO A 748 51.20 18.44 44.47
N ALA A 749 51.34 19.64 43.90
CA ALA A 749 52.30 19.98 42.85
C ALA A 749 53.57 20.61 43.43
N GLN A 750 54.72 20.36 42.79
CA GLN A 750 56.02 20.91 43.22
C GLN A 750 56.38 22.22 42.53
N HIS A 751 55.84 22.46 41.33
CA HIS A 751 56.13 23.67 40.55
C HIS A 751 54.86 24.42 40.16
N VAL A 752 54.98 25.74 40.03
CA VAL A 752 53.94 26.63 39.52
C VAL A 752 54.57 27.49 38.43
N LYS A 753 54.07 27.36 37.20
CA LYS A 753 54.52 28.14 36.05
C LYS A 753 53.68 29.41 35.94
N ILE A 754 54.35 30.56 36.00
CA ILE A 754 53.78 31.89 35.88
C ILE A 754 53.53 32.15 34.41
N ASP A 755 52.27 32.44 34.07
CA ASP A 755 51.85 32.65 32.69
C ASP A 755 52.69 33.73 31.99
N GLY A 756 53.04 33.44 30.74
CA GLY A 756 53.92 34.28 29.93
C GLY A 756 53.38 35.67 29.60
N SER A 757 52.07 35.89 29.64
CA SER A 757 51.46 37.21 29.41
C SER A 757 51.94 38.21 30.45
N PHE A 758 51.94 37.85 31.74
CA PHE A 758 52.46 38.71 32.81
C PHE A 758 53.97 38.93 32.70
N VAL A 759 54.73 37.88 32.36
CA VAL A 759 56.20 37.96 32.28
C VAL A 759 56.67 38.83 31.11
N ARG A 760 55.93 38.83 29.99
CA ARG A 760 56.28 39.64 28.82
C ARG A 760 56.16 41.13 29.10
N ASP A 761 55.08 41.53 29.78
CA ASP A 761 54.72 42.93 29.95
C ASP A 761 55.17 43.53 31.29
N MET A 762 55.70 42.73 32.23
CA MET A 762 56.13 43.18 33.58
C MET A 762 57.19 44.29 33.62
N LEU A 763 57.91 44.55 32.53
CA LEU A 763 58.87 45.66 32.48
C LEU A 763 58.18 47.02 32.25
N ASN A 764 57.00 47.00 31.63
CA ASN A 764 56.27 48.18 31.19
C ASN A 764 54.94 48.36 31.93
N ASP A 765 54.36 47.28 32.46
CA ASP A 765 53.13 47.29 33.26
C ASP A 765 53.42 46.99 34.74
N PRO A 766 53.17 47.95 35.66
CA PRO A 766 53.37 47.73 37.08
C PRO A 766 52.41 46.69 37.70
N ILE A 767 51.26 46.43 37.08
CA ILE A 767 50.29 45.41 37.51
C ILE A 767 50.87 44.03 37.25
N ASP A 768 51.36 43.78 36.03
CA ASP A 768 51.97 42.49 35.67
C ASP A 768 53.21 42.19 36.51
N LEU A 769 54.04 43.21 36.78
CA LEU A 769 55.15 43.07 37.71
C LEU A 769 54.71 42.69 39.13
N ALA A 770 53.61 43.26 39.61
CA ALA A 770 53.05 42.92 40.91
C ALA A 770 52.47 41.50 40.93
N LEU A 771 51.85 41.05 39.83
CA LEU A 771 51.34 39.69 39.68
C LEU A 771 52.47 38.66 39.68
N VAL A 772 53.53 38.87 38.90
CA VAL A 772 54.71 37.98 38.89
C VAL A 772 55.31 37.83 40.30
N LYS A 773 55.46 38.94 41.03
CA LYS A 773 55.95 38.92 42.43
C LYS A 773 55.00 38.16 43.35
N ALA A 774 53.70 38.42 43.25
CA ALA A 774 52.71 37.77 44.08
C ALA A 774 52.72 36.25 43.86
N VAL A 775 52.67 35.79 42.61
CA VAL A 775 52.69 34.35 42.29
C VAL A 775 53.97 33.69 42.80
N ASN A 776 55.13 34.36 42.69
CA ASN A 776 56.38 33.88 43.27
C ASN A 776 56.28 33.71 44.80
N ASP A 777 55.87 34.75 45.52
CA ASP A 777 55.77 34.76 46.98
C ASP A 777 54.78 33.69 47.49
N ILE A 778 53.68 33.50 46.77
CA ILE A 778 52.66 32.50 47.10
C ILE A 778 53.18 31.09 46.86
N SER A 779 53.91 30.86 45.77
CA SER A 779 54.53 29.57 45.47
C SER A 779 55.49 29.17 46.59
N HIS A 780 56.38 30.07 47.00
CA HIS A 780 57.30 29.84 48.13
C HIS A 780 56.58 29.63 49.46
N SER A 781 55.51 30.37 49.73
CA SER A 781 54.70 30.22 50.95
C SER A 781 53.99 28.86 51.06
N LEU A 782 53.85 28.15 49.95
CA LEU A 782 53.25 26.81 49.87
C LEU A 782 54.30 25.70 49.67
N ASP A 783 55.59 26.00 49.88
CA ASP A 783 56.72 25.09 49.66
C ASP A 783 56.80 24.57 48.20
N LYS A 784 56.46 25.43 47.23
CA LYS A 784 56.54 25.15 45.78
C LYS A 784 57.57 26.04 45.11
N CYS A 785 58.10 25.59 43.98
CA CYS A 785 59.02 26.39 43.16
C CYS A 785 58.26 27.16 42.07
N SER A 786 58.69 28.39 41.78
CA SER A 786 58.14 29.23 40.71
C SER A 786 58.94 29.08 39.40
N VAL A 787 58.24 29.01 38.27
CA VAL A 787 58.85 28.97 36.93
C VAL A 787 58.27 30.12 36.12
N ALA A 788 59.06 31.06 35.64
CA ALA A 788 58.58 32.14 34.78
C ALA A 788 58.70 31.74 33.30
N GLU A 789 57.59 31.80 32.56
CA GLU A 789 57.58 31.53 31.13
C GLU A 789 57.84 32.78 30.28
N TYR A 790 58.03 32.61 28.96
CA TYR A 790 58.22 33.71 28.01
C TYR A 790 59.35 34.70 28.36
N VAL A 791 60.47 34.18 28.89
CA VAL A 791 61.70 34.96 29.08
C VAL A 791 62.37 35.24 27.72
N GLU A 792 61.95 36.32 27.06
CA GLU A 792 62.30 36.62 25.66
C GLU A 792 63.55 37.51 25.49
N ASN A 793 63.91 38.30 26.50
CA ASN A 793 65.06 39.20 26.44
C ASN A 793 65.89 39.19 27.74
N LYS A 794 67.01 39.92 27.71
CA LYS A 794 67.98 39.95 28.82
C LYS A 794 67.42 40.68 30.03
N GLU A 795 66.65 41.74 29.79
CA GLU A 795 66.08 42.63 30.78
C GLU A 795 65.07 41.86 31.66
N ILE A 796 64.15 41.10 31.03
CA ILE A 796 63.20 40.21 31.72
C ILE A 796 63.97 39.17 32.54
N PHE A 797 64.98 38.52 31.95
CA PHE A 797 65.79 37.52 32.64
C PHE A 797 66.47 38.08 33.90
N GLN A 798 67.03 39.30 33.83
CA GLN A 798 67.65 39.95 34.99
C GLN A 798 66.61 40.33 36.04
N GLN A 799 65.48 40.89 35.62
CA GLN A 799 64.42 41.30 36.53
C GLN A 799 63.80 40.11 37.29
N LEU A 800 63.59 38.96 36.63
CA LEU A 800 63.12 37.73 37.27
C LEU A 800 64.13 37.17 38.29
N LYS A 801 65.43 37.24 37.97
CA LYS A 801 66.51 36.88 38.89
C LYS A 801 66.53 37.78 40.13
N GLU A 802 66.25 39.08 39.97
CA GLU A 802 66.16 40.03 41.08
C GLU A 802 64.91 39.82 41.94
N ILE A 803 63.78 39.48 41.32
CA ILE A 803 62.53 39.10 42.02
C ILE A 803 62.74 37.83 42.86
N GLY A 804 63.65 36.95 42.44
CA GLY A 804 63.96 35.70 43.13
C GLY A 804 63.13 34.51 42.65
N VAL A 805 62.66 34.54 41.41
CA VAL A 805 62.01 33.39 40.75
C VAL A 805 63.00 32.22 40.66
N ASP A 806 62.54 30.99 40.91
CA ASP A 806 63.43 29.83 40.96
C ASP A 806 63.92 29.41 39.57
N TYR A 807 62.99 29.33 38.62
CA TYR A 807 63.25 28.84 37.26
C TYR A 807 62.76 29.80 36.18
N GLY A 808 63.42 29.79 35.03
CA GLY A 808 63.01 30.58 33.86
C GLY A 808 62.97 29.75 32.59
N GLN A 809 62.01 30.06 31.71
CA GLN A 809 61.83 29.45 30.40
C GLN A 809 61.53 30.51 29.35
N GLY A 810 62.21 30.46 28.21
CA GLY A 810 61.92 31.38 27.11
C GLY A 810 63.01 31.45 26.05
N TYR A 811 62.74 32.19 24.98
CA TYR A 811 63.64 32.25 23.80
C TYR A 811 64.98 32.92 24.08
N PHE A 812 65.09 33.78 25.11
CA PHE A 812 66.38 34.29 25.53
C PHE A 812 67.28 33.18 26.06
N ILE A 813 66.71 32.19 26.75
CA ILE A 813 67.43 31.02 27.26
C ILE A 813 67.77 30.10 26.09
N SER A 814 66.73 29.57 25.44
CA SER A 814 66.83 28.83 24.18
C SER A 814 65.45 28.64 23.58
N ARG A 815 65.39 28.57 22.24
CA ARG A 815 64.21 28.05 21.54
C ARG A 815 64.09 26.52 21.76
N PRO A 816 62.90 25.93 21.54
CA PRO A 816 62.72 24.48 21.49
C PRO A 816 63.53 23.86 20.36
N LEU A 817 64.35 22.85 20.67
CA LEU A 817 65.28 22.24 19.72
C LEU A 817 65.11 20.72 19.67
N PRO A 818 65.36 20.07 18.52
CA PRO A 818 65.38 18.61 18.45
C PRO A 818 66.56 18.05 19.25
N ILE A 819 66.46 16.80 19.68
CA ILE A 819 67.36 16.19 20.66
C ILE A 819 68.84 16.20 20.23
N GLU A 820 69.11 16.12 18.92
CA GLU A 820 70.46 16.11 18.35
C GLU A 820 71.19 17.45 18.54
N GLN A 821 70.44 18.53 18.71
CA GLN A 821 70.97 19.89 18.85
C GLN A 821 71.13 20.33 20.32
N LEU A 822 70.65 19.54 21.29
CA LEU A 822 70.70 19.93 22.70
C LEU A 822 72.13 19.99 23.26
N ALA A 823 73.01 19.07 22.86
CA ALA A 823 74.37 18.99 23.39
C ALA A 823 75.25 20.20 23.01
N SER A 824 75.07 20.74 21.80
CA SER A 824 75.74 21.97 21.37
C SER A 824 75.11 23.20 22.04
N SER A 825 73.78 23.27 22.08
CA SER A 825 73.05 24.40 22.68
C SER A 825 73.34 24.55 24.18
N ALA A 826 73.35 23.45 24.96
CA ALA A 826 73.61 23.48 26.40
C ALA A 826 74.95 24.14 26.75
N LYS A 827 76.00 23.88 25.97
CA LYS A 827 77.32 24.52 26.14
C LYS A 827 77.26 26.02 25.90
N THR A 828 76.55 26.44 24.85
CA THR A 828 76.37 27.85 24.52
C THR A 828 75.56 28.58 25.59
N ILE A 829 74.46 28.00 26.06
CA ILE A 829 73.60 28.57 27.12
C ILE A 829 74.42 28.79 28.40
N LEU A 830 75.12 27.76 28.87
CA LEU A 830 75.97 27.86 30.06
C LEU A 830 76.99 28.99 29.93
N SER A 831 77.65 29.13 28.78
CA SER A 831 78.64 30.19 28.55
C SER A 831 78.07 31.61 28.51
N LEU A 832 76.83 31.78 28.02
CA LEU A 832 76.22 33.10 27.81
C LEU A 832 75.41 33.60 29.01
N LYS A 833 74.94 32.70 29.88
CA LYS A 833 74.03 33.05 31.00
C LYS A 833 74.72 33.06 32.37
N THR A 834 75.93 32.53 32.46
CA THR A 834 76.78 32.61 33.66
C THR A 834 77.74 33.82 33.65
N ALA A 835 77.93 34.45 32.48
CA ALA A 835 78.67 35.70 32.31
C ALA A 835 77.77 36.91 32.54
#